data_AF-A0A1Q7VRP4-F1
#
_entry.id   AF-A0A1Q7VRP4-F1
#
_cell.length_a   1.000
_cell.length_b   1.000
_cell.length_c   1.000
_cell.angle_alpha   90.00
_cell.angle_beta   90.00
_cell.angle_gamma   90.00
#
_symmetry.space_group_name_H-M   'P 1'
#
loop_
_entity.id
_entity.type
_entity.pdbx_description
1 polymer ?
#
loop_
_entity_poly.entity_id
_entity_poly.type
_entity_poly.pdbx_seq_one_letter_code
_entity_poly.pdbx_strand_id
1 'polypeptide(L)'
;MGGYPPWREYQTDFRARYGTGALVPVLDLIADSGLGLPAGYLGSGRERGTRQISERDHKLLNLVQQATVTGGEIVLTEKLIEHLASAPVDPQRLPVRTEIGFTIRACSLDDLNAGRFQLDVTGTPRPASSMIARHAHLIPEPDLAEIRRTFDTPEPDTTTAQLSFVPRWRRDENVARSIRLAPSVISIAEYHAPDADSIALADLAVTAEGADLHLIQISTGKRVIPLVASALEAATHSPPLARFLSEVATACFPVYSAFDFGAANTLPYLPRVRYRRTILAPARWLLNADQLPGHETDQSTWNAELAAWRERWHVPDHVAIADHDRVQPIDLRHRVHRMLLRSRIERRGRLELHECAAPGELGWLGRAHEILLIMHRPRTAAPRARRIKMVPPPVTGADLHLPAASRIVALRLHAHPDRFDDIIADHLAALAASCDSTVANWWFHRHRDLSDHRASQHLAIFLHLRGVEHFAATAALAASWAERLHRDHLASRLAFTDWQPPTGRYGHGPALDAALRAFAADSAAAVAQLRAARISGLAPQALAAASFVDLAAALAGDPVVGRDWLLRETSPSSGRLDRGLRDQALGLADRLGPLKGTPAGQARSHQRPGTAAASAPPACRRRFPRSRTRHGSPRPSHSPATASPR
;
A
#
# COMPACT_ATOMS: atom_id res chain seq x y z
N MET A 1 0.90 7.30 -3.97
CA MET A 1 0.56 6.31 -2.91
C MET A 1 1.66 6.33 -1.88
N GLY A 2 1.32 6.40 -0.59
CA GLY A 2 2.30 6.25 0.50
C GLY A 2 2.64 4.77 0.75
N GLY A 3 3.56 4.52 1.68
CA GLY A 3 3.93 3.16 2.11
C GLY A 3 5.17 2.57 1.44
N TYR A 4 5.82 1.63 2.13
CA TYR A 4 7.02 0.94 1.65
C TYR A 4 6.72 0.14 0.36
N PRO A 5 7.67 0.03 -0.60
CA PRO A 5 7.45 -0.66 -1.87
C PRO A 5 6.88 -2.09 -1.75
N PRO A 6 7.38 -2.97 -0.85
CA PRO A 6 6.83 -4.33 -0.69
C PRO A 6 5.34 -4.36 -0.34
N TRP A 7 4.86 -3.37 0.42
CA TRP A 7 3.45 -3.28 0.79
C TRP A 7 2.56 -2.77 -0.35
N ARG A 8 3.11 -1.94 -1.24
CA ARG A 8 2.41 -1.52 -2.47
C ARG A 8 2.25 -2.69 -3.43
N GLU A 9 3.30 -3.47 -3.62
CA GLU A 9 3.25 -4.72 -4.40
C GLU A 9 2.24 -5.71 -3.80
N TYR A 10 2.32 -5.95 -2.48
CA TYR A 10 1.39 -6.84 -1.78
C TYR A 10 -0.08 -6.39 -1.91
N GLN A 11 -0.35 -5.08 -1.87
CA GLN A 11 -1.70 -4.54 -2.09
C GLN A 11 -2.17 -4.72 -3.53
N THR A 12 -1.29 -4.51 -4.52
CA THR A 12 -1.61 -4.75 -5.93
C THR A 12 -1.98 -6.21 -6.15
N ASP A 13 -1.19 -7.13 -5.59
CA ASP A 13 -1.43 -8.58 -5.67
C ASP A 13 -2.74 -8.98 -4.98
N PHE A 14 -3.04 -8.39 -3.81
CA PHE A 14 -4.31 -8.58 -3.12
C PHE A 14 -5.50 -8.20 -4.01
N ARG A 15 -5.40 -7.06 -4.69
CA ARG A 15 -6.49 -6.59 -5.57
C ARG A 15 -6.60 -7.40 -6.84
N ALA A 16 -5.46 -7.79 -7.42
CA ALA A 16 -5.44 -8.63 -8.61
C ALA A 16 -6.09 -9.99 -8.33
N ARG A 17 -5.82 -10.57 -7.15
CA ARG A 17 -6.34 -11.90 -6.79
C ARG A 17 -7.77 -11.87 -6.25
N TYR A 18 -8.05 -11.05 -5.24
CA TYR A 18 -9.32 -11.10 -4.51
C TYR A 18 -10.30 -9.98 -4.91
N GLY A 19 -9.79 -8.88 -5.48
CA GLY A 19 -10.57 -7.70 -5.83
C GLY A 19 -10.74 -6.70 -4.68
N THR A 20 -10.99 -5.45 -5.05
CA THR A 20 -11.30 -4.37 -4.10
C THR A 20 -12.57 -4.70 -3.32
N GLY A 21 -12.57 -4.51 -2.01
CA GLY A 21 -13.72 -4.80 -1.13
C GLY A 21 -13.86 -6.27 -0.72
N ALA A 22 -12.98 -7.18 -1.18
CA ALA A 22 -12.92 -8.54 -0.67
C ALA A 22 -12.53 -8.53 0.81
N LEU A 23 -13.07 -9.49 1.56
CA LEU A 23 -12.74 -9.70 2.96
C LEU A 23 -12.05 -11.06 3.06
N VAL A 24 -10.72 -11.07 3.23
CA VAL A 24 -9.94 -12.31 3.25
C VAL A 24 -9.45 -12.55 4.68
N PRO A 25 -9.81 -13.67 5.34
CA PRO A 25 -9.32 -14.01 6.67
C PRO A 25 -7.79 -13.91 6.73
N VAL A 26 -7.24 -13.35 7.81
CA VAL A 26 -5.79 -13.12 7.92
C VAL A 26 -5.01 -14.41 7.76
N LEU A 27 -5.48 -15.49 8.39
CA LEU A 27 -4.81 -16.80 8.35
C LEU A 27 -4.79 -17.40 6.93
N ASP A 28 -5.89 -17.25 6.18
CA ASP A 28 -5.97 -17.70 4.78
C ASP A 28 -5.10 -16.84 3.86
N LEU A 29 -5.05 -15.52 4.12
CA LEU A 29 -4.28 -14.57 3.35
C LEU A 29 -2.77 -14.83 3.44
N ILE A 30 -2.26 -15.09 4.65
CA ILE A 30 -0.82 -15.31 4.87
C ILE A 30 -0.39 -16.77 4.69
N ALA A 31 -1.33 -17.69 4.48
CA ALA A 31 -1.02 -19.07 4.16
C ALA A 31 -0.38 -19.20 2.77
N ASP A 32 0.26 -20.33 2.50
CA ASP A 32 0.86 -20.65 1.20
C ASP A 32 -0.20 -20.75 0.09
N SER A 33 -1.44 -21.13 0.44
CA SER A 33 -2.59 -21.09 -0.46
C SER A 33 -3.06 -19.67 -0.76
N GLY A 34 -2.72 -18.70 0.09
CA GLY A 34 -3.02 -17.27 -0.03
C GLY A 34 -1.91 -16.50 -0.75
N LEU A 35 -1.69 -15.26 -0.34
CA LEU A 35 -0.57 -14.44 -0.84
C LEU A 35 0.72 -14.67 -0.05
N GLY A 36 0.68 -15.38 1.07
CA GLY A 36 1.84 -15.49 1.95
C GLY A 36 2.19 -14.15 2.61
N LEU A 37 3.42 -14.03 3.13
CA LEU A 37 3.89 -12.79 3.76
C LEU A 37 4.53 -11.82 2.73
N PRO A 38 4.46 -10.50 2.96
CA PRO A 38 5.14 -9.51 2.12
C PRO A 38 6.66 -9.72 2.01
N ALA A 39 7.28 -9.19 0.95
CA ALA A 39 8.71 -9.35 0.71
C ALA A 39 9.58 -8.80 1.86
N GLY A 40 10.60 -9.58 2.26
CA GLY A 40 11.49 -9.26 3.37
C GLY A 40 10.88 -9.44 4.77
N TYR A 41 9.82 -10.24 4.86
CA TYR A 41 9.43 -10.91 6.09
C TYR A 41 10.20 -12.22 6.23
N LEU A 42 10.49 -12.63 7.47
CA LEU A 42 11.01 -13.95 7.73
C LEU A 42 9.99 -15.00 7.30
N GLY A 43 10.43 -15.99 6.50
CA GLY A 43 9.56 -17.03 5.95
C GLY A 43 8.75 -16.59 4.74
N SER A 44 8.93 -15.37 4.21
CA SER A 44 8.32 -14.97 2.94
C SER A 44 9.02 -15.66 1.77
N GLY A 45 8.24 -16.26 0.87
CA GLY A 45 8.72 -16.73 -0.43
C GLY A 45 8.92 -15.60 -1.45
N ARG A 46 8.63 -14.34 -1.09
CA ARG A 46 8.82 -13.16 -1.93
C ARG A 46 10.16 -12.51 -1.60
N GLU A 47 11.04 -12.44 -2.59
CA GLU A 47 12.30 -11.72 -2.47
C GLU A 47 12.07 -10.22 -2.58
N ARG A 48 12.89 -9.43 -1.87
CA ARG A 48 12.91 -7.98 -2.10
C ARG A 48 13.55 -7.74 -3.45
N GLY A 49 12.82 -7.10 -4.36
CA GLY A 49 13.39 -6.62 -5.61
C GLY A 49 14.59 -5.69 -5.37
N THR A 50 15.47 -5.58 -6.36
CA THR A 50 16.59 -4.65 -6.32
C THR A 50 16.07 -3.23 -6.12
N ARG A 51 16.61 -2.52 -5.12
CA ARG A 51 16.26 -1.11 -4.88
C ARG A 51 16.65 -0.28 -6.10
N GLN A 52 15.66 0.30 -6.76
CA GLN A 52 15.90 1.27 -7.83
C GLN A 52 16.31 2.62 -7.24
N ILE A 53 17.31 3.26 -7.84
CA ILE A 53 17.74 4.61 -7.46
C ILE A 53 16.62 5.57 -7.83
N SER A 54 16.07 6.24 -6.81
CA SER A 54 14.99 7.21 -6.98
C SER A 54 15.51 8.61 -7.31
N GLU A 55 14.62 9.49 -7.76
CA GLU A 55 14.91 10.94 -7.87
C GLU A 55 15.38 11.54 -6.55
N ARG A 56 14.83 11.07 -5.42
CA ARG A 56 15.27 11.50 -4.08
C ARG A 56 16.71 11.07 -3.80
N ASP A 57 17.11 9.88 -4.24
CA ASP A 57 18.49 9.40 -4.08
C ASP A 57 19.48 10.29 -4.83
N HIS A 58 19.18 10.65 -6.08
CA HIS A 58 20.02 11.56 -6.86
C HIS A 58 20.17 12.92 -6.17
N LYS A 59 19.07 13.50 -5.68
CA LYS A 59 19.09 14.77 -4.94
C LYS A 59 19.92 14.69 -3.67
N LEU A 60 19.78 13.61 -2.90
CA LEU A 60 20.55 13.40 -1.68
C LEU A 60 22.03 13.21 -1.94
N LEU A 61 22.40 12.43 -2.97
CA LEU A 61 23.80 12.26 -3.37
C LEU A 61 24.46 13.61 -3.70
N ASN A 62 23.75 14.48 -4.44
CA ASN A 62 24.24 15.83 -4.74
C ASN A 62 24.43 16.67 -3.47
N LEU A 63 23.46 16.64 -2.54
CA LEU A 63 23.57 17.38 -1.27
C LEU A 63 24.71 16.88 -0.40
N VAL A 64 24.90 15.55 -0.33
CA VAL A 64 26.01 14.94 0.41
C VAL A 64 27.35 15.35 -0.21
N GLN A 65 27.48 15.30 -1.53
CA GLN A 65 28.68 15.73 -2.23
C GLN A 65 28.98 17.21 -1.97
N GLN A 66 27.99 18.08 -2.10
CA GLN A 66 28.15 19.51 -1.85
C GLN A 66 28.61 19.78 -0.42
N ALA A 67 27.92 19.20 0.57
CA ALA A 67 28.29 19.35 1.98
C ALA A 67 29.70 18.83 2.28
N THR A 68 30.12 17.74 1.63
CA THR A 68 31.48 17.19 1.76
C THR A 68 32.54 18.15 1.20
N VAL A 69 32.31 18.74 0.02
CA VAL A 69 33.27 19.66 -0.61
C VAL A 69 33.40 20.97 0.16
N THR A 70 32.30 21.48 0.72
CA THR A 70 32.30 22.75 1.47
C THR A 70 32.64 22.59 2.95
N GLY A 71 32.83 21.36 3.45
CA GLY A 71 33.04 21.08 4.88
C GLY A 71 31.84 21.44 5.76
N GLY A 72 30.61 21.28 5.24
CA GLY A 72 29.37 21.74 5.88
C GLY A 72 28.41 20.61 6.30
N GLU A 73 27.26 21.02 6.83
CA GLU A 73 26.11 20.15 7.15
C GLU A 73 24.96 20.38 6.16
N ILE A 74 24.04 19.42 6.07
CA ILE A 74 22.81 19.59 5.27
C ILE A 74 21.74 20.25 6.16
N VAL A 75 21.48 21.54 5.92
CA VAL A 75 20.43 22.28 6.62
C VAL A 75 19.13 22.22 5.84
N LEU A 76 18.16 21.45 6.36
CA LEU A 76 16.83 21.36 5.79
C LEU A 76 16.07 22.68 6.00
N THR A 77 15.63 23.26 4.90
CA THR A 77 14.65 24.37 4.82
C THR A 77 13.35 23.84 4.23
N GLU A 78 12.24 24.56 4.35
CA GLU A 78 10.97 24.14 3.74
C GLU A 78 11.11 23.89 2.23
N LYS A 79 11.81 24.78 1.53
CA LYS A 79 12.11 24.63 0.11
C LYS A 79 12.93 23.36 -0.20
N LEU A 80 13.89 23.01 0.65
CA LEU A 80 14.68 21.79 0.47
C LEU A 80 13.86 20.54 0.78
N ILE A 81 12.98 20.59 1.77
CA ILE A 81 12.05 19.50 2.09
C ILE A 81 11.11 19.25 0.91
N GLU A 82 10.51 20.31 0.34
CA GLU A 82 9.69 20.22 -0.87
C GLU A 82 10.48 19.67 -2.06
N HIS A 83 11.74 20.09 -2.23
CA HIS A 83 12.61 19.59 -3.28
C HIS A 83 12.92 18.09 -3.11
N LEU A 84 13.11 17.62 -1.87
CA LEU A 84 13.36 16.21 -1.55
C LEU A 84 12.10 15.33 -1.58
N ALA A 85 10.92 15.92 -1.41
CA ALA A 85 9.66 15.20 -1.42
C ALA A 85 9.37 14.60 -2.81
N SER A 86 9.00 13.31 -2.84
CA SER A 86 8.62 12.63 -4.08
C SER A 86 7.18 12.94 -4.52
N ALA A 87 6.33 13.35 -3.58
CA ALA A 87 4.95 13.75 -3.80
C ALA A 87 4.47 14.57 -2.60
N PRO A 88 3.45 15.45 -2.78
CA PRO A 88 2.80 16.11 -1.65
C PRO A 88 2.17 15.06 -0.72
N VAL A 89 2.32 15.28 0.59
CA VAL A 89 1.74 14.42 1.62
C VAL A 89 0.37 14.96 1.98
N ASP A 90 -0.67 14.12 1.86
CA ASP A 90 -2.00 14.44 2.37
C ASP A 90 -2.00 14.44 3.91
N PRO A 91 -2.26 15.59 4.57
CA PRO A 91 -2.30 15.66 6.02
C PRO A 91 -3.31 14.71 6.64
N GLN A 92 -4.41 14.34 5.95
CA GLN A 92 -5.40 13.39 6.47
C GLN A 92 -4.85 11.96 6.58
N ARG A 93 -3.75 11.66 5.89
CA ARG A 93 -3.10 10.35 5.86
C ARG A 93 -1.91 10.21 6.83
N LEU A 94 -1.49 11.27 7.52
CA LEU A 94 -0.42 11.13 8.51
C LEU A 94 -0.90 10.30 9.72
N PRO A 95 0.01 9.67 10.50
CA PRO A 95 -0.36 8.96 11.71
C PRO A 95 -1.04 9.90 12.72
N VAL A 96 -2.03 9.39 13.46
CA VAL A 96 -2.75 10.15 14.52
C VAL A 96 -1.86 10.35 15.75
N ARG A 97 -1.01 9.36 16.02
CA ARG A 97 -0.08 9.33 17.14
C ARG A 97 1.33 9.07 16.63
N THR A 98 2.28 9.83 17.12
CA THR A 98 3.70 9.71 16.79
C THR A 98 4.53 9.87 18.05
N GLU A 99 5.62 9.12 18.15
CA GLU A 99 6.59 9.21 19.23
C GLU A 99 7.96 9.56 18.66
N ILE A 100 8.69 10.46 19.34
CA ILE A 100 10.06 10.81 19.01
C ILE A 100 10.87 10.85 20.31
N GLY A 101 11.94 10.05 20.35
CA GLY A 101 12.98 10.12 21.38
C GLY A 101 14.07 11.11 20.96
N PHE A 102 14.51 11.97 21.87
CA PHE A 102 15.63 12.87 21.66
C PHE A 102 16.38 13.20 22.95
N THR A 103 17.60 13.71 22.81
CA THR A 103 18.34 14.38 23.88
C THR A 103 18.43 15.88 23.65
N ILE A 104 18.64 16.65 24.71
CA ILE A 104 18.87 18.10 24.62
C ILE A 104 20.35 18.38 24.89
N ARG A 105 21.04 18.92 23.87
CA ARG A 105 22.42 19.36 23.96
C ARG A 105 22.46 20.84 24.35
N ALA A 106 22.98 21.15 25.54
CA ALA A 106 23.18 22.51 26.04
C ALA A 106 24.33 22.54 27.06
N CYS A 107 25.12 23.62 27.07
CA CYS A 107 26.24 23.76 28.02
C CYS A 107 25.79 24.08 29.45
N SER A 108 24.59 24.64 29.62
CA SER A 108 24.02 25.03 30.90
C SER A 108 22.50 25.15 30.83
N LEU A 109 21.86 25.22 32.00
CA LEU A 109 20.43 25.55 32.08
C LEU A 109 20.13 26.96 31.57
N ASP A 110 21.05 27.91 31.75
CA ASP A 110 20.92 29.28 31.24
C ASP A 110 20.97 29.33 29.71
N ASP A 111 21.82 28.50 29.08
CA ASP A 111 21.84 28.35 27.62
C ASP A 111 20.53 27.77 27.11
N LEU A 112 20.00 26.74 27.79
CA LEU A 112 18.71 26.15 27.46
C LEU A 112 17.59 27.20 27.52
N ASN A 113 17.51 27.96 28.63
CA ASN A 113 16.52 29.01 28.84
C ASN A 113 16.65 30.16 27.82
N ALA A 114 17.87 30.47 27.39
CA ALA A 114 18.13 31.46 26.34
C ALA A 114 17.93 30.91 24.91
N GLY A 115 17.49 29.65 24.76
CA GLY A 115 17.27 29.02 23.47
C GLY A 115 18.54 28.60 22.73
N ARG A 116 19.70 28.56 23.40
CA ARG A 116 20.99 28.10 22.87
C ARG A 116 21.16 26.60 23.13
N PHE A 117 20.36 25.79 22.43
CA PHE A 117 20.40 24.33 22.53
C PHE A 117 20.18 23.67 21.18
N GLN A 118 20.53 22.38 21.11
CA GLN A 118 20.19 21.51 20.00
C GLN A 118 19.40 20.30 20.49
N LEU A 119 18.52 19.77 19.65
CA LEU A 119 17.81 18.51 19.88
C LEU A 119 18.48 17.43 19.03
N ASP A 120 18.84 16.32 19.63
CA ASP A 120 19.44 15.19 18.92
C ASP A 120 18.49 14.01 18.94
N VAL A 121 17.98 13.63 17.76
CA VAL A 121 16.99 12.56 17.64
C VAL A 121 17.66 11.21 17.90
N THR A 122 17.20 10.52 18.93
CA THR A 122 17.72 9.21 19.36
C THR A 122 16.80 8.05 18.98
N GLY A 123 15.50 8.32 18.80
CA GLY A 123 14.52 7.28 18.52
C GLY A 123 13.34 7.77 17.69
N THR A 124 12.98 6.99 16.67
CA THR A 124 11.77 7.20 15.86
C THR A 124 10.99 5.89 15.78
N PRO A 125 10.34 5.47 16.87
CA PRO A 125 9.56 4.23 16.88
C PRO A 125 8.54 4.25 15.76
N ARG A 126 8.28 3.08 15.18
CA ARG A 126 7.31 2.94 14.09
C ARG A 126 5.94 3.44 14.54
N PRO A 127 5.14 4.03 13.64
CA PRO A 127 3.72 4.24 13.90
C PRO A 127 3.07 2.95 14.39
N ALA A 128 2.09 3.07 15.29
CA ALA A 128 1.46 1.94 15.99
C ALA A 128 2.34 1.17 16.99
N SER A 129 3.60 1.55 17.21
CA SER A 129 4.40 1.08 18.34
C SER A 129 4.53 2.13 19.44
N SER A 130 4.90 1.72 20.65
CA SER A 130 5.11 2.64 21.78
C SER A 130 6.31 2.25 22.63
N MET A 131 7.25 3.19 22.80
CA MET A 131 8.44 3.04 23.63
C MET A 131 8.14 3.21 25.12
N ILE A 132 7.09 3.99 25.46
CA ILE A 132 6.71 4.20 26.86
C ILE A 132 5.99 2.98 27.46
N ALA A 133 5.39 2.14 26.62
CA ALA A 133 4.46 1.10 27.05
C ALA A 133 5.04 0.11 28.08
N ARG A 134 6.29 -0.35 27.92
CA ARG A 134 6.92 -1.24 28.90
C ARG A 134 7.04 -0.61 30.30
N HIS A 135 7.16 0.71 30.34
CA HIS A 135 7.31 1.49 31.57
C HIS A 135 5.98 2.01 32.10
N ALA A 136 4.86 1.72 31.42
CA ALA A 136 3.55 2.24 31.78
C ALA A 136 3.12 1.89 33.22
N HIS A 137 3.61 0.77 33.76
CA HIS A 137 3.36 0.37 35.15
C HIS A 137 4.05 1.25 36.21
N LEU A 138 4.99 2.12 35.80
CA LEU A 138 5.67 3.10 36.66
C LEU A 138 5.02 4.49 36.60
N ILE A 139 4.06 4.69 35.70
CA ILE A 139 3.43 5.98 35.44
C ILE A 139 2.18 6.10 36.33
N PRO A 140 2.00 7.21 37.08
CA PRO A 140 0.80 7.44 37.87
C PRO A 140 -0.48 7.39 37.00
N GLU A 141 -1.58 6.89 37.57
CA GLU A 141 -2.83 6.67 36.81
C GLU A 141 -3.36 7.90 36.06
N PRO A 142 -3.30 9.15 36.59
CA PRO A 142 -3.74 10.32 35.83
C PRO A 142 -2.98 10.50 34.51
N ASP A 143 -1.66 10.37 34.54
CA ASP A 143 -0.78 10.51 33.38
C ASP A 143 -0.92 9.29 32.43
N LEU A 144 -1.06 8.09 33.01
CA LEU A 144 -1.29 6.87 32.25
C LEU A 144 -2.63 6.91 31.51
N ALA A 145 -3.67 7.48 32.11
CA ALA A 145 -4.96 7.69 31.48
C ALA A 145 -4.86 8.68 30.30
N GLU A 146 -4.01 9.71 30.39
CA GLU A 146 -3.71 10.58 29.25
C GLU A 146 -3.03 9.84 28.11
N ILE A 147 -2.04 8.99 28.43
CA ILE A 147 -1.35 8.14 27.45
C ILE A 147 -2.35 7.18 26.79
N ARG A 148 -3.22 6.52 27.57
CA ARG A 148 -4.26 5.62 27.05
C ARG A 148 -5.17 6.32 26.04
N ARG A 149 -5.63 7.53 26.35
CA ARG A 149 -6.46 8.35 25.43
C ARG A 149 -5.77 8.62 24.09
N THR A 150 -4.44 8.63 24.02
CA THR A 150 -3.72 8.81 22.74
C THR A 150 -3.82 7.59 21.81
N PHE A 151 -4.18 6.41 22.33
CA PHE A 151 -4.41 5.20 21.54
C PHE A 151 -5.87 5.07 21.08
N ASP A 152 -6.78 5.89 21.63
CA ASP A 152 -8.18 5.87 21.24
C ASP A 152 -8.37 6.46 19.84
N THR A 153 -9.33 5.90 19.11
CA THR A 153 -9.76 6.41 17.82
C THR A 153 -11.08 7.16 17.96
N PRO A 154 -11.21 8.38 17.41
CA PRO A 154 -12.47 9.12 17.45
C PRO A 154 -13.53 8.52 16.50
N GLU A 155 -13.19 7.47 15.74
CA GLU A 155 -14.09 6.83 14.78
C GLU A 155 -14.97 5.76 15.45
N PRO A 156 -16.30 5.90 15.43
CA PRO A 156 -17.22 4.96 16.10
C PRO A 156 -17.13 3.51 15.60
N ASP A 157 -16.68 3.32 14.36
CA ASP A 157 -16.63 2.04 13.66
C ASP A 157 -15.20 1.44 13.62
N THR A 158 -14.30 1.96 14.45
CA THR A 158 -12.90 1.53 14.55
C THR A 158 -12.59 1.21 16.01
N THR A 159 -11.80 0.17 16.26
CA THR A 159 -11.29 -0.19 17.59
C THR A 159 -9.77 -0.30 17.56
N THR A 160 -9.11 0.10 18.64
CA THR A 160 -7.67 -0.12 18.83
C THR A 160 -7.49 -1.43 19.58
N ALA A 161 -6.63 -2.32 19.06
CA ALA A 161 -6.35 -3.61 19.66
C ALA A 161 -4.86 -3.79 19.92
N GLN A 162 -4.49 -4.01 21.18
CA GLN A 162 -3.11 -4.30 21.58
C GLN A 162 -2.73 -5.71 21.15
N LEU A 163 -1.62 -5.82 20.41
CA LEU A 163 -1.00 -7.09 20.11
C LEU A 163 -0.22 -7.57 21.35
N SER A 164 -0.55 -8.77 21.81
CA SER A 164 0.20 -9.50 22.85
C SER A 164 0.81 -10.74 22.21
N PHE A 165 2.13 -10.86 22.26
CA PHE A 165 2.85 -11.94 21.58
C PHE A 165 4.18 -12.25 22.24
N VAL A 166 4.58 -13.52 22.18
CA VAL A 166 5.91 -13.95 22.56
C VAL A 166 6.93 -13.48 21.50
N PRO A 167 8.00 -12.75 21.88
CA PRO A 167 9.04 -12.36 20.94
C PRO A 167 9.82 -13.57 20.44
N ARG A 168 10.53 -13.43 19.31
CA ARG A 168 11.29 -14.53 18.69
C ARG A 168 12.42 -15.06 19.56
N TRP A 169 13.02 -14.21 20.40
CA TRP A 169 14.06 -14.61 21.32
C TRP A 169 13.59 -14.43 22.76
N ARG A 170 13.78 -15.45 23.59
CA ARG A 170 13.37 -15.42 25.01
C ARG A 170 13.94 -14.23 25.78
N ARG A 171 15.17 -13.81 25.46
CA ARG A 171 15.81 -12.64 26.10
C ARG A 171 15.05 -11.33 25.88
N ASP A 172 14.23 -11.25 24.84
CA ASP A 172 13.47 -10.06 24.47
C ASP A 172 12.13 -9.97 25.21
N GLU A 173 11.73 -11.00 25.98
CA GLU A 173 10.48 -10.99 26.75
C GLU A 173 10.40 -9.78 27.69
N ASN A 174 11.53 -9.40 28.30
CA ASN A 174 11.62 -8.25 29.20
C ASN A 174 11.38 -6.90 28.49
N VAL A 175 11.41 -6.88 27.15
CA VAL A 175 11.11 -5.70 26.32
C VAL A 175 9.65 -5.75 25.82
N ALA A 176 9.10 -6.94 25.61
CA ALA A 176 7.73 -7.16 25.13
C ALA A 176 6.65 -6.98 26.20
N ARG A 177 6.99 -7.17 27.48
CA ARG A 177 6.05 -7.10 28.60
C ARG A 177 5.52 -5.68 28.80
N SER A 178 4.21 -5.53 28.67
CA SER A 178 3.49 -4.28 28.94
C SER A 178 2.14 -4.60 29.58
N ILE A 179 1.64 -3.66 30.38
CA ILE A 179 0.24 -3.68 30.81
C ILE A 179 -0.69 -3.45 29.62
N ARG A 180 -2.00 -3.68 29.81
CA ARG A 180 -3.02 -3.38 28.81
C ARG A 180 -3.24 -1.86 28.73
N LEU A 181 -3.01 -1.32 27.52
CA LEU A 181 -3.15 0.09 27.18
C LEU A 181 -4.28 0.35 26.18
N ALA A 182 -4.80 -0.68 25.53
CA ALA A 182 -5.89 -0.58 24.56
C ALA A 182 -7.18 -1.28 25.02
N PRO A 183 -8.35 -0.86 24.48
CA PRO A 183 -9.64 -1.48 24.79
C PRO A 183 -9.74 -2.94 24.39
N SER A 184 -9.03 -3.42 23.36
CA SER A 184 -9.06 -4.83 22.95
C SER A 184 -7.66 -5.44 22.90
N VAL A 185 -7.57 -6.77 22.94
CA VAL A 185 -6.30 -7.52 22.85
C VAL A 185 -6.39 -8.58 21.76
N ILE A 186 -5.35 -8.66 20.91
CA ILE A 186 -5.14 -9.78 19.98
C ILE A 186 -3.94 -10.56 20.50
N SER A 187 -4.17 -11.79 20.94
CA SER A 187 -3.10 -12.67 21.42
C SER A 187 -2.55 -13.54 20.30
N ILE A 188 -1.22 -13.69 20.26
CA ILE A 188 -0.51 -14.51 19.27
C ILE A 188 0.44 -15.45 20.01
N ALA A 189 0.19 -16.75 19.88
CA ALA A 189 0.97 -17.81 20.52
C ALA A 189 1.06 -17.70 22.05
N GLU A 190 0.06 -17.07 22.69
CA GLU A 190 -0.13 -17.06 24.13
C GLU A 190 -1.53 -17.58 24.45
N TYR A 191 -1.71 -18.12 25.65
CA TYR A 191 -3.02 -18.45 26.17
C TYR A 191 -3.49 -17.31 27.09
N HIS A 192 -4.66 -16.76 26.78
CA HIS A 192 -5.42 -15.88 27.67
C HIS A 192 -6.79 -16.51 27.87
N ALA A 193 -7.35 -16.39 29.08
CA ALA A 193 -8.74 -16.77 29.30
C ALA A 193 -9.63 -15.92 28.37
N PRO A 194 -10.67 -16.50 27.74
CA PRO A 194 -11.57 -15.73 26.90
C PRO A 194 -12.16 -14.54 27.66
N ASP A 195 -11.97 -13.35 27.10
CA ASP A 195 -12.50 -12.08 27.62
C ASP A 195 -13.32 -11.40 26.50
N ALA A 196 -14.34 -10.62 26.87
CA ALA A 196 -15.20 -9.90 25.92
C ALA A 196 -14.39 -8.95 25.01
N ASP A 197 -13.24 -8.50 25.50
CA ASP A 197 -12.33 -7.61 24.80
C ASP A 197 -11.21 -8.31 24.02
N SER A 198 -11.21 -9.65 24.00
CA SER A 198 -10.27 -10.43 23.21
C SER A 198 -10.75 -10.60 21.77
N ILE A 199 -9.87 -10.35 20.80
CA ILE A 199 -10.15 -10.56 19.38
C ILE A 199 -9.34 -11.77 18.91
N ALA A 200 -10.05 -12.84 18.54
CA ALA A 200 -9.44 -14.05 18.03
C ALA A 200 -8.81 -13.81 16.64
N LEU A 201 -7.69 -14.47 16.35
CA LEU A 201 -7.03 -14.39 15.04
C LEU A 201 -7.94 -14.83 13.88
N ALA A 202 -8.80 -15.83 14.12
CA ALA A 202 -9.78 -16.30 13.13
C ALA A 202 -10.90 -15.29 12.86
N ASP A 203 -11.09 -14.32 13.76
CA ASP A 203 -12.07 -13.23 13.61
C ASP A 203 -11.47 -12.00 12.90
N LEU A 204 -10.23 -12.10 12.40
CA LEU A 204 -9.57 -11.01 11.68
C LEU A 204 -9.52 -11.30 10.18
N ALA A 205 -9.82 -10.29 9.38
CA ALA A 205 -9.69 -10.31 7.94
C ALA A 205 -9.05 -9.02 7.41
N VAL A 206 -8.45 -9.11 6.23
CA VAL A 206 -7.92 -7.96 5.48
C VAL A 206 -8.86 -7.63 4.34
N THR A 207 -9.07 -6.33 4.12
CA THR A 207 -9.75 -5.81 2.94
C THR A 207 -8.93 -4.72 2.28
N ALA A 208 -9.12 -4.51 0.99
CA ALA A 208 -8.51 -3.43 0.24
C ALA A 208 -9.56 -2.41 -0.21
N GLU A 209 -9.38 -1.14 0.17
CA GLU A 209 -10.23 -0.01 -0.24
C GLU A 209 -9.35 1.12 -0.79
N GLY A 210 -9.71 1.70 -1.94
CA GLY A 210 -9.03 2.91 -2.45
C GLY A 210 -7.57 2.69 -2.81
N ALA A 211 -6.61 3.01 -1.94
CA ALA A 211 -5.18 2.68 -2.07
C ALA A 211 -4.64 1.87 -0.87
N ASP A 212 -5.49 1.51 0.07
CA ASP A 212 -5.08 1.09 1.40
C ASP A 212 -5.58 -0.33 1.71
N LEU A 213 -4.88 -0.99 2.63
CA LEU A 213 -5.30 -2.22 3.26
C LEU A 213 -5.85 -1.89 4.66
N HIS A 214 -6.89 -2.60 5.07
CA HIS A 214 -7.54 -2.44 6.36
C HIS A 214 -7.70 -3.79 7.03
N LEU A 215 -7.46 -3.82 8.34
CA LEU A 215 -7.76 -4.95 9.20
C LEU A 215 -9.19 -4.79 9.74
N ILE A 216 -10.00 -5.83 9.61
CA ILE A 216 -11.42 -5.86 9.96
C ILE A 216 -11.66 -7.01 10.94
N GLN A 217 -12.41 -6.75 12.00
CA GLN A 217 -12.98 -7.81 12.83
C GLN A 217 -14.26 -8.32 12.15
N ILE A 218 -14.29 -9.59 11.77
CA ILE A 218 -15.35 -10.19 10.93
C ILE A 218 -16.69 -10.14 11.66
N SER A 219 -16.73 -10.55 12.93
CA SER A 219 -17.95 -10.63 13.75
C SER A 219 -18.65 -9.28 13.93
N THR A 220 -17.90 -8.19 14.05
CA THR A 220 -18.46 -6.85 14.31
C THR A 220 -18.49 -5.96 13.07
N GLY A 221 -17.68 -6.26 12.07
CA GLY A 221 -17.43 -5.42 10.89
C GLY A 221 -16.66 -4.14 11.19
N LYS A 222 -16.08 -4.01 12.39
CA LYS A 222 -15.28 -2.85 12.80
C LYS A 222 -13.88 -2.91 12.21
N ARG A 223 -13.30 -1.74 11.93
CA ARG A 223 -11.88 -1.62 11.61
C ARG A 223 -11.05 -1.83 12.87
N VAL A 224 -9.91 -2.48 12.74
CA VAL A 224 -8.98 -2.74 13.85
C VAL A 224 -7.68 -2.00 13.58
N ILE A 225 -7.28 -1.12 14.51
CA ILE A 225 -5.96 -0.49 14.52
C ILE A 225 -5.10 -1.27 15.51
N PRO A 226 -4.09 -2.01 15.05
CA PRO A 226 -3.21 -2.76 15.95
C PRO A 226 -2.28 -1.80 16.70
N LEU A 227 -2.01 -2.10 17.97
CA LEU A 227 -1.05 -1.42 18.82
C LEU A 227 0.03 -2.42 19.26
N VAL A 228 1.29 -2.12 18.99
CA VAL A 228 2.45 -2.84 19.55
C VAL A 228 2.93 -2.06 20.78
N ALA A 229 2.61 -2.58 21.96
CA ALA A 229 2.98 -1.98 23.24
C ALA A 229 4.46 -2.28 23.63
N SER A 230 5.38 -2.19 22.67
CA SER A 230 6.82 -2.36 22.89
C SER A 230 7.67 -1.63 21.84
N ALA A 231 8.94 -1.41 22.16
CA ALA A 231 9.96 -0.86 21.26
C ALA A 231 10.74 -1.94 20.51
N LEU A 232 10.18 -3.15 20.35
CA LEU A 232 10.86 -4.23 19.65
C LEU A 232 11.03 -3.89 18.16
N GLU A 233 12.25 -4.09 17.64
CA GLU A 233 12.49 -4.00 16.21
C GLU A 233 11.79 -5.17 15.51
N ALA A 234 10.70 -4.86 14.82
CA ALA A 234 9.76 -5.87 14.37
C ALA A 234 10.28 -6.78 13.26
N ALA A 235 11.20 -6.29 12.42
CA ALA A 235 11.79 -7.13 11.38
C ALA A 235 12.62 -8.29 11.97
N THR A 236 13.22 -8.08 13.14
CA THR A 236 14.19 -9.00 13.73
C THR A 236 13.58 -9.79 14.89
N HIS A 237 12.87 -9.11 15.79
CA HIS A 237 12.48 -9.66 17.10
C HIS A 237 11.02 -10.09 17.19
N SER A 238 10.14 -9.61 16.32
CA SER A 238 8.71 -9.97 16.36
C SER A 238 8.42 -11.21 15.50
N PRO A 239 7.46 -12.06 15.91
CA PRO A 239 6.94 -13.11 15.04
C PRO A 239 6.37 -12.53 13.74
N PRO A 240 6.48 -13.23 12.59
CA PRO A 240 6.04 -12.68 11.30
C PRO A 240 4.56 -12.27 11.27
N LEU A 241 3.67 -13.05 11.92
CA LEU A 241 2.25 -12.71 12.03
C LEU A 241 2.02 -11.44 12.89
N ALA A 242 2.74 -11.28 14.00
CA ALA A 242 2.65 -10.08 14.83
C ALA A 242 3.11 -8.84 14.06
N ARG A 243 4.21 -8.97 13.32
CA ARG A 243 4.70 -7.91 12.42
C ARG A 243 3.67 -7.59 11.34
N PHE A 244 3.11 -8.61 10.68
CA PHE A 244 2.12 -8.45 9.61
C PHE A 244 0.90 -7.68 10.11
N LEU A 245 0.32 -8.12 11.24
CA LEU A 245 -0.81 -7.44 11.86
C LEU A 245 -0.45 -6.00 12.23
N SER A 246 0.73 -5.76 12.83
CA SER A 246 1.16 -4.41 13.21
C SER A 246 1.30 -3.44 12.04
N GLU A 247 1.60 -3.94 10.84
CA GLU A 247 1.89 -3.12 9.67
C GLU A 247 0.69 -3.01 8.71
N VAL A 248 -0.11 -4.06 8.51
CA VAL A 248 -1.10 -4.15 7.43
C VAL A 248 -2.11 -3.00 7.40
N ALA A 249 -2.56 -2.53 8.56
CA ALA A 249 -3.56 -1.47 8.67
C ALA A 249 -3.03 -0.07 8.31
N THR A 250 -1.71 0.12 8.38
CA THR A 250 -1.02 1.40 8.10
C THR A 250 0.00 1.28 6.98
N ALA A 251 0.11 0.11 6.34
CA ALA A 251 1.15 -0.26 5.39
C ALA A 251 1.25 0.68 4.18
N CYS A 252 0.12 1.23 3.75
CA CYS A 252 0.01 2.17 2.63
C CYS A 252 -0.06 3.64 3.06
N PHE A 253 0.11 3.93 4.36
CA PHE A 253 0.12 5.29 4.89
C PHE A 253 1.55 5.87 4.82
N PRO A 254 1.68 7.20 4.66
CA PRO A 254 2.94 7.87 4.94
C PRO A 254 3.32 7.65 6.41
N VAL A 255 4.44 6.97 6.65
CA VAL A 255 5.00 6.76 7.98
C VAL A 255 6.27 7.60 8.14
N TYR A 256 6.49 8.12 9.34
CA TYR A 256 7.76 8.76 9.67
C TYR A 256 8.80 7.69 10.04
N SER A 257 10.07 8.03 9.87
CA SER A 257 11.22 7.20 10.25
C SER A 257 12.40 8.12 10.56
N ALA A 258 13.51 7.53 11.01
CA ALA A 258 14.80 8.18 11.00
C ALA A 258 15.13 8.71 9.60
N PHE A 259 15.97 9.74 9.53
CA PHE A 259 16.38 10.31 8.25
C PHE A 259 17.21 9.28 7.45
N ASP A 260 16.68 8.87 6.30
CA ASP A 260 17.34 7.89 5.43
C ASP A 260 18.07 8.59 4.27
N PHE A 261 19.40 8.44 4.21
CA PHE A 261 20.23 8.91 3.10
C PHE A 261 20.05 8.08 1.81
N GLY A 262 19.29 6.99 1.87
CA GLY A 262 18.97 6.17 0.73
C GLY A 262 20.23 5.54 0.11
N ALA A 263 20.48 5.81 -1.17
CA ALA A 263 21.63 5.24 -1.87
C ALA A 263 22.97 5.76 -1.30
N ALA A 264 22.97 6.96 -0.72
CA ALA A 264 24.16 7.55 -0.10
C ALA A 264 24.59 6.82 1.19
N ASN A 265 23.77 5.92 1.77
CA ASN A 265 24.14 5.18 2.97
C ASN A 265 25.42 4.36 2.82
N THR A 266 25.86 4.05 1.60
CA THR A 266 27.11 3.31 1.35
C THR A 266 28.36 4.19 1.37
N LEU A 267 28.22 5.52 1.42
CA LEU A 267 29.33 6.45 1.40
C LEU A 267 30.15 6.41 2.70
N PRO A 268 31.49 6.59 2.62
CA PRO A 268 32.39 6.54 3.77
C PRO A 268 32.15 7.68 4.76
N TYR A 269 31.60 8.80 4.30
CA TYR A 269 31.20 9.92 5.12
C TYR A 269 29.79 10.37 4.74
N LEU A 270 28.99 10.68 5.76
CA LEU A 270 27.72 11.37 5.63
C LEU A 270 27.72 12.61 6.51
N PRO A 271 27.35 13.79 5.96
CA PRO A 271 27.25 15.01 6.73
C PRO A 271 26.07 14.93 7.70
N ARG A 272 26.16 15.70 8.78
CA ARG A 272 25.03 15.94 9.67
C ARG A 272 23.84 16.52 8.90
N VAL A 273 22.63 16.10 9.24
CA VAL A 273 21.37 16.67 8.73
C VAL A 273 20.64 17.38 9.85
N ARG A 274 20.37 18.67 9.66
CA ARG A 274 19.71 19.52 10.66
C ARG A 274 18.47 20.20 10.10
N TYR A 275 17.40 20.22 10.87
CA TYR A 275 16.24 21.09 10.64
C TYR A 275 16.08 22.03 11.84
N ARG A 276 16.21 23.34 11.64
CA ARG A 276 16.25 24.34 12.72
C ARG A 276 17.28 23.95 13.79
N ARG A 277 16.88 23.69 15.04
CA ARG A 277 17.80 23.28 16.12
C ARG A 277 17.90 21.77 16.29
N THR A 278 17.22 21.00 15.44
CA THR A 278 17.12 19.54 15.57
C THR A 278 18.06 18.85 14.61
N ILE A 279 19.00 18.07 15.15
CA ILE A 279 19.82 17.12 14.42
C ILE A 279 18.95 15.90 14.16
N LEU A 280 18.64 15.66 12.89
CA LEU A 280 17.84 14.51 12.44
C LEU A 280 18.72 13.30 12.14
N ALA A 281 19.97 13.54 11.75
CA ALA A 281 21.01 12.54 11.62
C ALA A 281 22.37 13.18 11.98
N PRO A 282 23.14 12.61 12.92
CA PRO A 282 24.50 13.05 13.20
C PRO A 282 25.40 12.80 11.98
N ALA A 283 26.54 13.50 11.91
CA ALA A 283 27.56 13.14 10.93
C ALA A 283 28.05 11.70 11.18
N ARG A 284 28.31 10.94 10.10
CA ARG A 284 28.67 9.52 10.18
C ARG A 284 29.90 9.22 9.34
N TRP A 285 30.82 8.47 9.92
CA TRP A 285 32.04 7.97 9.27
C TRP A 285 32.08 6.44 9.28
N LEU A 286 32.52 5.86 8.18
CA LEU A 286 32.87 4.45 8.09
C LEU A 286 34.39 4.34 8.16
N LEU A 287 34.89 3.78 9.25
CA LEU A 287 36.30 3.53 9.48
C LEU A 287 36.60 2.07 9.14
N ASN A 288 37.45 1.84 8.16
CA ASN A 288 37.92 0.50 7.79
C ASN A 288 39.32 0.25 8.37
N ALA A 289 39.64 -1.02 8.64
CA ALA A 289 40.91 -1.41 9.24
C ALA A 289 42.11 -1.13 8.32
N ASP A 290 41.92 -1.12 7.00
CA ASP A 290 42.95 -0.79 6.01
C ASP A 290 43.33 0.70 5.98
N GLN A 291 42.56 1.56 6.66
CA GLN A 291 42.83 2.99 6.79
C GLN A 291 43.71 3.33 8.00
N LEU A 292 44.04 2.34 8.83
CA LEU A 292 44.87 2.50 10.02
C LEU A 292 45.99 1.43 10.04
N PRO A 293 47.09 1.65 10.77
CA PRO A 293 48.15 0.66 10.89
C PRO A 293 47.67 -0.65 11.54
N GLY A 294 48.30 -1.75 11.13
CA GLY A 294 47.96 -3.10 11.59
C GLY A 294 48.34 -3.37 13.05
N HIS A 295 48.03 -4.60 13.50
CA HIS A 295 48.19 -5.00 14.89
C HIS A 295 49.64 -4.89 15.42
N GLU A 296 50.64 -5.11 14.56
CA GLU A 296 52.05 -5.09 14.94
C GLU A 296 52.61 -3.67 15.18
N THR A 297 51.86 -2.62 14.82
CA THR A 297 52.31 -1.24 14.98
C THR A 297 52.22 -0.77 16.43
N ASP A 298 53.23 -0.04 16.89
CA ASP A 298 53.23 0.53 18.24
C ASP A 298 52.07 1.55 18.44
N GLN A 299 51.68 1.78 19.69
CA GLN A 299 50.52 2.62 20.00
C GLN A 299 50.74 4.10 19.66
N SER A 300 51.97 4.60 19.64
CA SER A 300 52.27 6.00 19.31
C SER A 300 52.05 6.26 17.84
N THR A 301 52.62 5.41 16.98
CA THR A 301 52.43 5.47 15.52
C THR A 301 50.94 5.30 15.16
N TRP A 302 50.26 4.33 15.79
CA TRP A 302 48.82 4.15 15.57
C TRP A 302 48.00 5.39 15.97
N ASN A 303 48.33 6.06 17.08
CA ASN A 303 47.65 7.28 17.49
C ASN A 303 47.90 8.45 16.53
N ALA A 304 49.11 8.56 15.96
CA ALA A 304 49.45 9.60 14.98
C ALA A 304 48.66 9.42 13.69
N GLU A 305 48.56 8.19 13.18
CA GLU A 305 47.77 7.87 12.00
C GLU A 305 46.27 8.05 12.24
N LEU A 306 45.77 7.71 13.43
CA LEU A 306 44.40 8.05 13.81
C LEU A 306 44.19 9.57 13.82
N ALA A 307 45.14 10.35 14.33
CA ALA A 307 45.03 11.82 14.33
C ALA A 307 45.01 12.39 12.90
N ALA A 308 45.88 11.90 12.01
CA ALA A 308 45.89 12.28 10.59
C ALA A 308 44.58 11.89 9.88
N TRP A 309 44.04 10.70 10.16
CA TRP A 309 42.74 10.27 9.66
C TRP A 309 41.61 11.19 10.15
N ARG A 310 41.61 11.54 11.45
CA ARG A 310 40.62 12.47 12.03
C ARG A 310 40.70 13.84 11.39
N GLU A 311 41.89 14.36 11.14
CA GLU A 311 42.10 15.65 10.48
C GLU A 311 41.55 15.61 9.04
N ARG A 312 41.92 14.59 8.26
CA ARG A 312 41.44 14.41 6.87
C ARG A 312 39.91 14.35 6.77
N TRP A 313 39.26 13.64 7.70
CA TRP A 313 37.82 13.41 7.68
C TRP A 313 37.03 14.36 8.60
N HIS A 314 37.68 15.36 9.20
CA HIS A 314 37.09 16.33 10.12
C HIS A 314 36.30 15.68 11.27
N VAL A 315 36.88 14.64 11.88
CA VAL A 315 36.23 13.83 12.93
C VAL A 315 36.39 14.52 14.29
N PRO A 316 35.29 14.83 15.01
CA PRO A 316 35.35 15.55 16.28
C PRO A 316 35.99 14.70 17.40
N ASP A 317 36.28 15.34 18.53
CA ASP A 317 36.80 14.64 19.72
C ASP A 317 35.83 13.62 20.29
N HIS A 318 34.54 13.94 20.27
CA HIS A 318 33.48 13.09 20.79
C HIS A 318 32.72 12.43 19.64
N VAL A 319 32.82 11.11 19.57
CA VAL A 319 32.10 10.28 18.62
C VAL A 319 31.52 9.07 19.35
N ALA A 320 30.52 8.42 18.79
CA ALA A 320 30.02 7.16 19.26
C ALA A 320 30.31 6.04 18.26
N ILE A 321 30.79 4.90 18.75
CA ILE A 321 30.85 3.67 17.96
C ILE A 321 29.42 3.13 17.86
N ALA A 322 28.87 3.09 16.65
CA ALA A 322 27.55 2.56 16.36
C ALA A 322 27.65 1.10 15.91
N ASP A 323 26.82 0.24 16.49
CA ASP A 323 26.63 -1.15 16.11
C ASP A 323 25.16 -1.52 16.23
N HIS A 324 24.45 -1.52 15.11
CA HIS A 324 22.99 -1.69 15.08
C HIS A 324 22.31 -0.67 15.99
N ASP A 325 21.66 -1.13 17.07
CA ASP A 325 20.96 -0.34 18.07
C ASP A 325 21.87 0.12 19.22
N ARG A 326 23.13 -0.33 19.26
CA ARG A 326 24.09 -0.01 20.31
C ARG A 326 24.94 1.17 19.92
N VAL A 327 24.87 2.22 20.72
CA VAL A 327 25.67 3.44 20.56
C VAL A 327 26.60 3.55 21.76
N GLN A 328 27.91 3.54 21.53
CA GLN A 328 28.93 3.67 22.58
C GLN A 328 29.73 4.96 22.41
N PRO A 329 29.40 6.03 23.16
CA PRO A 329 30.16 7.27 23.17
C PRO A 329 31.61 7.04 23.61
N ILE A 330 32.55 7.66 22.91
CA ILE A 330 33.97 7.66 23.19
C ILE A 330 34.54 9.08 23.02
N ASP A 331 35.57 9.37 23.81
CA ASP A 331 36.38 10.59 23.69
C ASP A 331 37.73 10.22 23.10
N LEU A 332 38.00 10.64 21.87
CA LEU A 332 39.23 10.31 21.15
C LEU A 332 40.47 10.99 21.72
N ARG A 333 40.33 11.96 22.64
CA ARG A 333 41.45 12.53 23.42
C ARG A 333 41.85 11.59 24.57
N HIS A 334 40.93 10.75 25.04
CA HIS A 334 41.19 9.82 26.13
C HIS A 334 41.93 8.56 25.65
N ARG A 335 43.09 8.26 26.24
CA ARG A 335 43.97 7.15 25.84
C ARG A 335 43.25 5.79 25.81
N VAL A 336 42.47 5.48 26.86
CA VAL A 336 41.78 4.18 26.97
C VAL A 336 40.70 4.03 25.90
N HIS A 337 40.04 5.13 25.51
CA HIS A 337 39.02 5.10 24.47
C HIS A 337 39.63 4.87 23.09
N ARG A 338 40.80 5.43 22.81
CA ARG A 338 41.56 5.10 21.60
C ARG A 338 41.97 3.63 21.55
N MET A 339 42.41 3.06 22.67
CA MET A 339 42.72 1.62 22.76
C MET A 339 41.47 0.74 22.54
N LEU A 340 40.32 1.16 23.09
CA LEU A 340 39.03 0.50 22.82
C LEU A 340 38.69 0.54 21.32
N LEU A 341 38.81 1.71 20.69
CA LEU A 341 38.58 1.87 19.26
C LEU A 341 39.48 0.95 18.44
N ARG A 342 40.80 0.94 18.72
CA ARG A 342 41.79 0.06 18.10
C ARG A 342 41.38 -1.41 18.19
N SER A 343 41.07 -1.88 19.40
CA SER A 343 40.68 -3.27 19.61
C SER A 343 39.38 -3.65 18.89
N ARG A 344 38.44 -2.71 18.77
CA ARG A 344 37.17 -2.93 18.06
C ARG A 344 37.37 -2.99 16.54
N ILE A 345 38.19 -2.12 15.96
CA ILE A 345 38.45 -2.12 14.52
C ILE A 345 39.24 -3.35 14.09
N GLU A 346 40.24 -3.77 14.88
CA GLU A 346 41.03 -4.98 14.61
C GLU A 346 40.17 -6.25 14.59
N ARG A 347 39.16 -6.36 15.47
CA ARG A 347 38.27 -7.53 15.53
C ARG A 347 37.21 -7.56 14.43
N ARG A 348 36.74 -6.40 13.99
CA ARG A 348 35.56 -6.29 13.10
C ARG A 348 35.91 -5.92 11.67
N GLY A 349 37.11 -5.40 11.41
CA GLY A 349 37.54 -4.91 10.10
C GLY A 349 36.90 -3.58 9.67
N ARG A 350 35.71 -3.26 10.18
CA ARG A 350 35.00 -2.00 9.90
C ARG A 350 34.18 -1.55 11.11
N LEU A 351 34.17 -0.24 11.35
CA LEU A 351 33.35 0.42 12.36
C LEU A 351 32.55 1.57 11.74
N GLU A 352 31.36 1.80 12.27
CA GLU A 352 30.58 3.00 12.00
C GLU A 352 30.70 3.94 13.21
N LEU A 353 31.09 5.19 12.95
CA LEU A 353 31.25 6.22 13.97
C LEU A 353 30.23 7.33 13.70
N HIS A 354 29.51 7.75 14.73
CA HIS A 354 28.57 8.87 14.67
C HIS A 354 29.10 10.02 15.50
N GLU A 355 28.83 11.24 15.07
CA GLU A 355 29.00 12.41 15.92
C GLU A 355 28.07 12.30 17.14
N CYS A 356 28.59 12.59 18.34
CA CYS A 356 27.78 12.62 19.55
C CYS A 356 28.09 13.85 20.42
N ALA A 357 27.21 14.16 21.36
CA ALA A 357 27.44 15.25 22.30
C ALA A 357 28.59 14.92 23.27
N ALA A 358 29.31 15.93 23.72
CA ALA A 358 30.21 15.82 24.86
C ALA A 358 29.40 15.57 26.14
N PRO A 359 29.95 14.86 27.15
CA PRO A 359 29.23 14.57 28.40
C PRO A 359 28.67 15.82 29.09
N GLY A 360 29.39 16.94 29.06
CA GLY A 360 28.95 18.21 29.63
C GLY A 360 27.70 18.80 28.96
N GLU A 361 27.51 18.56 27.65
CA GLU A 361 26.35 19.06 26.89
C GLU A 361 25.05 18.33 27.24
N LEU A 362 25.14 17.12 27.81
CA LEU A 362 23.99 16.36 28.28
C LEU A 362 23.78 16.47 29.79
N GLY A 363 24.79 17.00 30.50
CA GLY A 363 24.87 17.02 31.96
C GLY A 363 24.21 18.22 32.63
N TRP A 364 23.55 19.12 31.90
CA TRP A 364 22.90 20.31 32.46
C TRP A 364 21.78 20.00 33.47
N LEU A 365 21.26 18.75 33.49
CA LEU A 365 20.36 18.20 34.52
C LEU A 365 21.08 17.48 35.68
N GLY A 366 22.40 17.58 35.75
CA GLY A 366 23.25 16.78 36.66
C GLY A 366 23.42 15.31 36.23
N ARG A 367 22.81 14.90 35.11
CA ARG A 367 22.90 13.56 34.53
C ARG A 367 22.56 13.59 33.04
N ALA A 368 23.07 12.63 32.28
CA ALA A 368 22.59 12.35 30.94
C ALA A 368 21.10 11.98 30.96
N HIS A 369 20.39 12.31 29.90
CA HIS A 369 18.94 12.18 29.82
C HIS A 369 18.50 11.93 28.38
N GLU A 370 17.33 11.32 28.23
CA GLU A 370 16.61 11.18 26.97
C GLU A 370 15.13 11.50 27.25
N ILE A 371 14.50 12.19 26.32
CA ILE A 371 13.10 12.63 26.42
C ILE A 371 12.32 11.96 25.30
N LEU A 372 11.23 11.31 25.69
CA LEU A 372 10.25 10.79 24.74
C LEU A 372 9.08 11.76 24.62
N LEU A 373 8.92 12.35 23.44
CA LEU A 373 7.77 13.20 23.12
C LEU A 373 6.70 12.37 22.40
N ILE A 374 5.54 12.29 23.03
CA ILE A 374 4.33 11.72 22.43
C ILE A 374 3.53 12.88 21.83
N MET A 375 3.34 12.86 20.52
CA MET A 375 2.47 13.81 19.83
C MET A 375 1.22 13.09 19.37
N HIS A 376 0.07 13.68 19.69
CA HIS A 376 -1.24 13.21 19.27
C HIS A 376 -1.97 14.35 18.58
N ARG A 377 -2.52 14.08 17.40
CA ARG A 377 -3.34 15.05 16.68
C ARG A 377 -4.78 14.56 16.62
N PRO A 378 -5.78 15.38 16.99
CA PRO A 378 -7.16 15.01 16.77
C PRO A 378 -7.40 14.88 15.26
N ARG A 379 -7.79 13.69 14.81
CA ARG A 379 -8.21 13.48 13.43
C ARG A 379 -9.49 14.28 13.22
N THR A 380 -9.46 15.36 12.44
CA THR A 380 -10.70 15.94 11.92
C THR A 380 -11.42 14.81 11.19
N ALA A 381 -12.71 14.61 11.50
CA ALA A 381 -13.47 13.49 10.99
C ALA A 381 -13.32 13.44 9.46
N ALA A 382 -12.52 12.51 8.96
CA ALA A 382 -12.47 12.19 7.55
C ALA A 382 -13.91 11.81 7.12
N PRO A 383 -14.27 11.90 5.82
CA PRO A 383 -15.51 11.31 5.35
C PRO A 383 -15.62 9.89 5.91
N ARG A 384 -16.62 9.68 6.76
CA ARG A 384 -16.77 8.52 7.66
C ARG A 384 -16.22 7.25 7.00
N ALA A 385 -15.17 6.67 7.60
CA ALA A 385 -14.88 5.25 7.40
C ALA A 385 -16.16 4.50 7.77
N ARG A 386 -16.95 4.12 6.76
CA ARG A 386 -18.25 3.50 7.00
C ARG A 386 -17.96 2.09 7.49
N ARG A 387 -18.48 1.71 8.65
CA ARG A 387 -18.66 0.30 8.99
C ARG A 387 -19.16 -0.45 7.77
N ILE A 388 -18.57 -1.61 7.53
CA ILE A 388 -19.11 -2.54 6.57
C ILE A 388 -20.45 -3.03 7.17
N LYS A 389 -21.55 -2.35 6.85
CA LYS A 389 -22.88 -2.60 7.44
C LYS A 389 -23.38 -4.02 7.20
N MET A 390 -22.88 -4.65 6.14
CA MET A 390 -23.09 -6.05 5.82
C MET A 390 -21.72 -6.61 5.46
N VAL A 391 -21.09 -7.27 6.43
CA VAL A 391 -19.80 -7.94 6.25
C VAL A 391 -19.99 -8.95 5.12
N PRO A 392 -19.34 -8.77 3.96
CA PRO A 392 -19.45 -9.75 2.89
C PRO A 392 -18.92 -11.09 3.42
N PRO A 393 -19.42 -12.23 2.89
CA PRO A 393 -18.83 -13.51 3.17
C PRO A 393 -17.30 -13.45 2.99
N PRO A 394 -16.53 -14.01 3.93
CA PRO A 394 -15.09 -14.06 3.77
C PRO A 394 -14.75 -14.89 2.52
N VAL A 395 -13.80 -14.39 1.73
CA VAL A 395 -13.23 -15.14 0.61
C VAL A 395 -12.27 -16.15 1.20
N THR A 396 -12.55 -17.42 0.97
CA THR A 396 -11.75 -18.53 1.52
C THR A 396 -11.02 -19.26 0.40
N GLY A 397 -10.05 -20.10 0.76
CA GLY A 397 -9.37 -20.96 -0.22
C GLY A 397 -10.32 -21.88 -1.00
N ALA A 398 -11.50 -22.18 -0.46
CA ALA A 398 -12.52 -22.99 -1.14
C ALA A 398 -13.16 -22.29 -2.34
N ASP A 399 -13.02 -20.96 -2.45
CA ASP A 399 -13.53 -20.19 -3.60
C ASP A 399 -12.59 -20.28 -4.82
N LEU A 400 -11.45 -20.95 -4.71
CA LEU A 400 -10.50 -21.11 -5.80
C LEU A 400 -10.98 -22.17 -6.79
N HIS A 401 -11.20 -21.76 -8.04
CA HIS A 401 -11.62 -22.66 -9.10
C HIS A 401 -10.39 -23.27 -9.79
N LEU A 402 -10.07 -24.52 -9.44
CA LEU A 402 -8.97 -25.26 -10.07
C LEU A 402 -9.38 -25.84 -11.45
N PRO A 403 -8.42 -26.01 -12.38
CA PRO A 403 -8.67 -26.74 -13.63
C PRO A 403 -9.27 -28.12 -13.37
N ALA A 404 -10.19 -28.56 -14.24
CA ALA A 404 -10.95 -29.82 -14.16
C ALA A 404 -11.86 -30.00 -12.93
N ALA A 405 -11.75 -29.18 -11.89
CA ALA A 405 -12.58 -29.25 -10.68
C ALA A 405 -13.70 -28.20 -10.67
N SER A 406 -13.72 -27.28 -11.62
CA SER A 406 -14.70 -26.20 -11.69
C SER A 406 -15.36 -26.09 -13.06
N ARG A 407 -16.48 -25.36 -13.11
CA ARG A 407 -17.17 -25.03 -14.37
C ARG A 407 -16.48 -23.92 -15.16
N ILE A 408 -15.39 -23.34 -14.68
CA ILE A 408 -14.67 -22.29 -15.40
C ILE A 408 -13.33 -22.84 -15.89
N VAL A 409 -13.14 -22.82 -17.21
CA VAL A 409 -11.83 -23.00 -17.82
C VAL A 409 -11.19 -21.63 -17.99
N ALA A 410 -10.18 -21.33 -17.18
CA ALA A 410 -9.40 -20.11 -17.31
C ALA A 410 -8.14 -20.36 -18.14
N LEU A 411 -7.94 -19.52 -19.15
CA LEU A 411 -6.86 -19.60 -20.12
C LEU A 411 -6.06 -18.30 -20.08
N ARG A 412 -4.73 -18.40 -20.10
CA ARG A 412 -3.83 -17.27 -20.36
C ARG A 412 -3.12 -17.50 -21.69
N LEU A 413 -3.48 -16.68 -22.68
CA LEU A 413 -2.84 -16.67 -23.99
C LEU A 413 -1.80 -15.55 -24.04
N HIS A 414 -0.53 -15.91 -24.13
CA HIS A 414 0.57 -14.95 -24.30
C HIS A 414 0.78 -14.68 -25.78
N ALA A 415 0.69 -13.40 -26.14
CA ALA A 415 0.90 -12.89 -27.49
C ALA A 415 1.41 -11.45 -27.40
N HIS A 416 1.92 -10.93 -28.53
CA HIS A 416 2.29 -9.51 -28.59
C HIS A 416 1.03 -8.63 -28.41
N PRO A 417 1.06 -7.57 -27.59
CA PRO A 417 -0.12 -6.72 -27.34
C PRO A 417 -0.79 -6.19 -28.62
N ASP A 418 0.01 -5.83 -29.62
CA ASP A 418 -0.50 -5.34 -30.92
C ASP A 418 -1.29 -6.39 -31.71
N ARG A 419 -1.18 -7.68 -31.36
CA ARG A 419 -1.93 -8.78 -31.98
C ARG A 419 -3.21 -9.12 -31.23
N PHE A 420 -3.47 -8.52 -30.07
CA PHE A 420 -4.67 -8.83 -29.28
C PHE A 420 -5.96 -8.51 -30.05
N ASP A 421 -5.99 -7.38 -30.77
CA ASP A 421 -7.17 -7.00 -31.57
C ASP A 421 -7.43 -8.03 -32.67
N ASP A 422 -6.39 -8.49 -33.37
CA ASP A 422 -6.47 -9.53 -34.42
C ASP A 422 -6.99 -10.85 -33.84
N ILE A 423 -6.40 -11.32 -32.74
CA ILE A 423 -6.80 -12.56 -32.09
C ILE A 423 -8.26 -12.49 -31.60
N ILE A 424 -8.65 -11.38 -30.96
CA ILE A 424 -10.02 -11.19 -30.44
C ILE A 424 -11.03 -11.10 -31.58
N ALA A 425 -10.75 -10.30 -32.61
CA ALA A 425 -11.68 -10.07 -33.70
C ALA A 425 -11.81 -11.30 -34.61
N ASP A 426 -10.73 -11.99 -34.95
CA ASP A 426 -10.73 -12.96 -36.05
C ASP A 426 -10.68 -14.41 -35.55
N HIS A 427 -10.03 -14.68 -34.41
CA HIS A 427 -9.75 -16.06 -33.97
C HIS A 427 -10.57 -16.50 -32.75
N LEU A 428 -10.92 -15.59 -31.83
CA LEU A 428 -11.64 -15.94 -30.61
C LEU A 428 -13.07 -16.44 -30.91
N ALA A 429 -13.72 -15.89 -31.94
CA ALA A 429 -15.03 -16.34 -32.37
C ALA A 429 -15.03 -17.79 -32.85
N ALA A 430 -13.95 -18.24 -33.50
CA ALA A 430 -13.81 -19.63 -33.94
C ALA A 430 -13.68 -20.60 -32.75
N LEU A 431 -12.96 -20.20 -31.69
CA LEU A 431 -12.92 -20.95 -30.44
C LEU A 431 -14.30 -21.02 -29.79
N ALA A 432 -14.99 -19.88 -29.67
CA ALA A 432 -16.33 -19.83 -29.08
C ALA A 432 -17.33 -20.72 -29.83
N ALA A 433 -17.32 -20.68 -31.16
CA ALA A 433 -18.17 -21.54 -31.99
C ALA A 433 -17.84 -23.03 -31.85
N SER A 434 -16.55 -23.38 -31.79
CA SER A 434 -16.12 -24.78 -31.61
C SER A 434 -16.55 -25.35 -30.26
N CYS A 435 -16.71 -24.49 -29.24
CA CYS A 435 -17.05 -24.88 -27.89
C CYS A 435 -18.55 -24.77 -27.56
N ASP A 436 -19.43 -24.37 -28.47
CA ASP A 436 -20.83 -23.98 -28.19
C ASP A 436 -21.66 -25.10 -27.50
N SER A 437 -21.38 -26.37 -27.84
CA SER A 437 -21.99 -27.54 -27.21
C SER A 437 -21.52 -27.78 -25.77
N THR A 438 -20.35 -27.27 -25.39
CA THR A 438 -19.69 -27.51 -24.09
C THR A 438 -19.71 -26.30 -23.16
N VAL A 439 -19.73 -25.09 -23.73
CA VAL A 439 -19.59 -23.81 -23.05
C VAL A 439 -20.93 -23.09 -23.11
N ALA A 440 -21.41 -22.63 -21.96
CA ALA A 440 -22.62 -21.83 -21.83
C ALA A 440 -22.36 -20.36 -22.15
N ASN A 441 -21.25 -19.80 -21.67
CA ASN A 441 -20.86 -18.41 -21.86
C ASN A 441 -19.33 -18.27 -21.81
N TRP A 442 -18.78 -17.19 -22.36
CA TRP A 442 -17.36 -16.90 -22.31
C TRP A 442 -17.13 -15.40 -22.17
N TRP A 443 -15.99 -15.02 -21.59
CA TRP A 443 -15.55 -13.63 -21.53
C TRP A 443 -14.03 -13.55 -21.58
N PHE A 444 -13.49 -12.36 -21.83
CA PHE A 444 -12.06 -12.13 -21.79
C PHE A 444 -11.71 -10.77 -21.18
N HIS A 445 -10.45 -10.61 -20.78
CA HIS A 445 -9.86 -9.30 -20.56
C HIS A 445 -8.39 -9.31 -20.98
N ARG A 446 -7.86 -8.11 -21.26
CA ARG A 446 -6.44 -7.90 -21.52
C ARG A 446 -5.74 -7.70 -20.18
N HIS A 447 -4.81 -8.58 -19.85
CA HIS A 447 -4.04 -8.47 -18.63
C HIS A 447 -2.71 -7.78 -18.89
N ARG A 448 -2.45 -6.70 -18.14
CA ARG A 448 -1.18 -6.00 -18.08
C ARG A 448 -0.84 -5.77 -16.62
N ASP A 449 0.33 -6.24 -16.22
CA ASP A 449 0.89 -5.86 -14.93
C ASP A 449 1.39 -4.41 -15.01
N LEU A 450 0.83 -3.54 -14.18
CA LEU A 450 1.21 -2.13 -14.11
C LEU A 450 2.33 -1.89 -13.09
N SER A 451 2.57 -2.83 -12.17
CA SER A 451 3.68 -2.80 -11.22
C SER A 451 4.99 -3.24 -11.87
N ASP A 452 4.93 -4.24 -12.75
CA ASP A 452 6.08 -4.71 -13.50
C ASP A 452 5.88 -4.54 -15.02
N HIS A 453 6.48 -3.48 -15.55
CA HIS A 453 6.46 -3.19 -16.99
C HIS A 453 7.22 -4.23 -17.83
N ARG A 454 8.03 -5.11 -17.21
CA ARG A 454 8.74 -6.21 -17.87
C ARG A 454 7.90 -7.48 -17.92
N ALA A 455 6.86 -7.59 -17.09
CA ALA A 455 5.99 -8.75 -17.10
C ALA A 455 5.25 -8.86 -18.44
N SER A 456 5.21 -10.08 -18.98
CA SER A 456 4.54 -10.33 -20.25
C SER A 456 3.03 -10.10 -20.13
N GLN A 457 2.47 -9.35 -21.07
CA GLN A 457 1.02 -9.20 -21.20
C GLN A 457 0.40 -10.50 -21.74
N HIS A 458 -0.88 -10.71 -21.42
CA HIS A 458 -1.62 -11.87 -21.93
C HIS A 458 -3.11 -11.55 -22.07
N LEU A 459 -3.80 -12.33 -22.89
CA LEU A 459 -5.26 -12.39 -22.90
C LEU A 459 -5.71 -13.43 -21.88
N ALA A 460 -6.48 -13.00 -20.89
CA ALA A 460 -7.15 -13.89 -19.96
C ALA A 460 -8.54 -14.22 -20.53
N ILE A 461 -8.76 -15.47 -20.90
CA ILE A 461 -9.99 -15.96 -21.53
C ILE A 461 -10.64 -16.96 -20.58
N PHE A 462 -11.95 -16.85 -20.38
CA PHE A 462 -12.71 -17.68 -19.47
C PHE A 462 -13.85 -18.34 -20.21
N LEU A 463 -13.94 -19.66 -20.12
CA LEU A 463 -15.01 -20.45 -20.72
C LEU A 463 -15.84 -21.07 -19.60
N HIS A 464 -17.11 -20.67 -19.49
CA HIS A 464 -18.04 -21.21 -18.51
C HIS A 464 -18.72 -22.45 -19.09
N LEU A 465 -18.33 -23.62 -18.60
CA LEU A 465 -18.86 -24.91 -18.99
C LEU A 465 -20.33 -25.11 -18.59
N ARG A 466 -21.05 -25.84 -19.43
CA ARG A 466 -22.41 -26.33 -19.14
C ARG A 466 -22.40 -27.33 -17.98
N GLY A 467 -21.34 -28.11 -17.86
CA GLY A 467 -21.04 -28.97 -16.71
C GLY A 467 -19.55 -29.31 -16.64
N VAL A 468 -19.06 -29.72 -15.47
CA VAL A 468 -17.61 -29.94 -15.20
C VAL A 468 -17.05 -31.08 -16.06
N GLU A 469 -17.88 -32.06 -16.41
CA GLU A 469 -17.56 -33.20 -17.28
C GLU A 469 -17.08 -32.79 -18.68
N HIS A 470 -17.43 -31.57 -19.12
CA HIS A 470 -17.01 -31.06 -20.42
C HIS A 470 -15.57 -30.54 -20.45
N PHE A 471 -14.88 -30.46 -19.31
CA PHE A 471 -13.56 -29.85 -19.20
C PHE A 471 -12.56 -30.44 -20.19
N ALA A 472 -12.45 -31.77 -20.28
CA ALA A 472 -11.47 -32.43 -21.15
C ALA A 472 -11.71 -32.10 -22.63
N ALA A 473 -12.97 -32.13 -23.09
CA ALA A 473 -13.34 -31.79 -24.45
C ALA A 473 -13.04 -30.31 -24.77
N THR A 474 -13.43 -29.39 -23.89
CA THR A 474 -13.16 -27.96 -24.05
C THR A 474 -11.66 -27.65 -24.02
N ALA A 475 -10.89 -28.32 -23.16
CA ALA A 475 -9.44 -28.17 -23.10
C ALA A 475 -8.75 -28.63 -24.40
N ALA A 476 -9.18 -29.75 -24.98
CA ALA A 476 -8.67 -30.21 -26.27
C ALA A 476 -8.96 -29.22 -27.42
N LEU A 477 -10.16 -28.62 -27.43
CA LEU A 477 -10.52 -27.58 -28.40
C LEU A 477 -9.68 -26.31 -28.22
N ALA A 478 -9.46 -25.86 -26.98
CA ALA A 478 -8.63 -24.71 -26.67
C ALA A 478 -7.15 -24.94 -27.05
N ALA A 479 -6.62 -26.14 -26.80
CA ALA A 479 -5.27 -26.52 -27.22
C ALA A 479 -5.13 -26.50 -28.74
N SER A 480 -6.05 -27.15 -29.46
CA SER A 480 -6.06 -27.17 -30.93
C SER A 480 -6.18 -25.77 -31.54
N TRP A 481 -6.93 -24.87 -30.89
CA TRP A 481 -7.04 -23.47 -31.27
C TRP A 481 -5.72 -22.71 -31.07
N ALA A 482 -5.06 -22.89 -29.92
CA ALA A 482 -3.77 -22.26 -29.66
C ALA A 482 -2.64 -22.80 -30.56
N GLU A 483 -2.67 -24.08 -30.94
CA GLU A 483 -1.74 -24.64 -31.93
C GLU A 483 -1.84 -23.94 -33.28
N ARG A 484 -3.06 -23.60 -33.73
CA ARG A 484 -3.25 -22.81 -34.95
C ARG A 484 -2.65 -21.41 -34.79
N LEU A 485 -2.93 -20.72 -33.69
CA LEU A 485 -2.35 -19.40 -33.41
C LEU A 485 -0.81 -19.43 -33.33
N HIS A 486 -0.24 -20.52 -32.82
CA HIS A 486 1.21 -20.70 -32.78
C HIS A 486 1.79 -20.88 -34.18
N ARG A 487 1.16 -21.71 -35.00
CA ARG A 487 1.51 -21.93 -36.41
C ARG A 487 1.43 -20.65 -37.24
N ASP A 488 0.45 -19.80 -36.93
CA ASP A 488 0.22 -18.51 -37.59
C ASP A 488 1.10 -17.38 -37.00
N HIS A 489 2.01 -17.69 -36.06
CA HIS A 489 2.89 -16.74 -35.36
C HIS A 489 2.16 -15.62 -34.59
N LEU A 490 0.93 -15.89 -34.15
CA LEU A 490 0.10 -14.95 -33.40
C LEU A 490 0.23 -15.10 -31.88
N ALA A 491 0.54 -16.30 -31.38
CA ALA A 491 0.68 -16.57 -29.96
C ALA A 491 1.93 -17.40 -29.64
N SER A 492 2.57 -17.07 -28.51
CA SER A 492 3.78 -17.75 -28.05
C SER A 492 3.50 -18.85 -27.03
N ARG A 493 2.42 -18.74 -26.25
CA ARG A 493 2.08 -19.70 -25.19
C ARG A 493 0.60 -19.69 -24.84
N LEU A 494 0.06 -20.85 -24.52
CA LEU A 494 -1.21 -21.03 -23.80
C LEU A 494 -0.94 -21.66 -22.43
N ALA A 495 -1.61 -21.18 -21.38
CA ALA A 495 -1.63 -21.83 -20.08
C ALA A 495 -3.08 -22.00 -19.58
N PHE A 496 -3.39 -23.15 -19.00
CA PHE A 496 -4.59 -23.36 -18.20
C PHE A 496 -4.28 -22.95 -16.76
N THR A 497 -5.12 -22.12 -16.17
CA THR A 497 -4.89 -21.59 -14.82
C THR A 497 -6.08 -21.83 -13.92
N ASP A 498 -5.83 -21.65 -12.63
CA ASP A 498 -6.87 -21.42 -11.65
C ASP A 498 -7.61 -20.09 -11.92
N TRP A 499 -8.77 -19.96 -11.29
CA TRP A 499 -9.55 -18.73 -11.31
C TRP A 499 -10.09 -18.41 -9.92
N GLN A 500 -9.82 -17.19 -9.44
CA GLN A 500 -10.46 -16.65 -8.26
C GLN A 500 -11.63 -15.77 -8.70
N PRO A 501 -12.88 -16.08 -8.31
CA PRO A 501 -14.00 -15.21 -8.60
C PRO A 501 -13.80 -13.84 -7.93
N PRO A 502 -14.04 -12.72 -8.65
CA PRO A 502 -13.79 -11.36 -8.15
C PRO A 502 -14.91 -10.88 -7.21
N THR A 503 -15.20 -11.66 -6.16
CA THR A 503 -16.35 -11.44 -5.27
C THR A 503 -16.25 -10.15 -4.47
N GLY A 504 -15.04 -9.66 -4.20
CA GLY A 504 -14.86 -8.34 -3.58
C GLY A 504 -15.52 -7.21 -4.37
N ARG A 505 -15.35 -7.24 -5.70
CA ARG A 505 -15.83 -6.17 -6.58
C ARG A 505 -17.29 -6.36 -6.99
N TYR A 506 -17.73 -7.60 -7.21
CA TYR A 506 -19.03 -7.90 -7.82
C TYR A 506 -20.02 -8.60 -6.87
N GLY A 507 -19.61 -8.85 -5.62
CA GLY A 507 -20.42 -9.56 -4.63
C GLY A 507 -20.41 -11.08 -4.84
N HIS A 508 -21.36 -11.76 -4.20
CA HIS A 508 -21.47 -13.21 -4.18
C HIS A 508 -22.80 -13.68 -4.77
N GLY A 509 -22.88 -14.97 -5.12
CA GLY A 509 -24.10 -15.62 -5.59
C GLY A 509 -24.76 -14.88 -6.77
N PRO A 510 -26.06 -14.52 -6.70
CA PRO A 510 -26.78 -13.90 -7.82
C PRO A 510 -26.16 -12.61 -8.37
N ALA A 511 -25.46 -11.85 -7.52
CA ALA A 511 -24.78 -10.62 -7.94
C ALA A 511 -23.56 -10.93 -8.81
N LEU A 512 -22.76 -11.92 -8.42
CA LEU A 512 -21.65 -12.41 -9.22
C LEU A 512 -22.15 -13.01 -10.53
N ASP A 513 -23.20 -13.84 -10.50
CA ASP A 513 -23.77 -14.44 -11.70
C ASP A 513 -24.24 -13.37 -12.71
N ALA A 514 -24.85 -12.29 -12.21
CA ALA A 514 -25.23 -11.16 -13.05
C ALA A 514 -24.03 -10.43 -13.65
N ALA A 515 -22.95 -10.26 -12.88
CA ALA A 515 -21.71 -9.66 -13.36
C ALA A 515 -21.05 -10.53 -14.44
N LEU A 516 -20.98 -11.84 -14.26
CA LEU A 516 -20.41 -12.77 -15.26
C LEU A 516 -21.22 -12.77 -16.56
N ARG A 517 -22.56 -12.70 -16.49
CA ARG A 517 -23.41 -12.50 -17.68
C ARG A 517 -23.11 -11.17 -18.37
N ALA A 518 -22.90 -10.10 -17.60
CA ALA A 518 -22.52 -8.82 -18.17
C ALA A 518 -21.13 -8.88 -18.84
N PHE A 519 -20.16 -9.60 -18.28
CA PHE A 519 -18.85 -9.78 -18.90
C PHE A 519 -18.94 -10.53 -20.23
N ALA A 520 -19.78 -11.57 -20.30
CA ALA A 520 -19.99 -12.31 -21.53
C ALA A 520 -20.63 -11.43 -22.63
N ALA A 521 -21.70 -10.70 -22.27
CA ALA A 521 -22.36 -9.78 -23.19
C ALA A 521 -21.43 -8.63 -23.65
N ASP A 522 -20.60 -8.10 -22.75
CA ASP A 522 -19.64 -7.05 -23.09
C ASP A 522 -18.49 -7.57 -23.95
N SER A 523 -18.01 -8.79 -23.71
CA SER A 523 -17.00 -9.45 -24.55
C SER A 523 -17.50 -9.67 -25.98
N ALA A 524 -18.75 -10.12 -26.14
CA ALA A 524 -19.39 -10.24 -27.45
C ALA A 524 -19.54 -8.88 -28.16
N ALA A 525 -19.93 -7.84 -27.42
CA ALA A 525 -20.02 -6.48 -27.94
C ALA A 525 -18.64 -5.93 -28.36
N ALA A 526 -17.59 -6.17 -27.59
CA ALA A 526 -16.24 -5.74 -27.89
C ALA A 526 -15.70 -6.40 -29.19
N VAL A 527 -15.94 -7.70 -29.38
CA VAL A 527 -15.61 -8.40 -30.65
C VAL A 527 -16.33 -7.75 -31.82
N ALA A 528 -17.64 -7.50 -31.69
CA ALA A 528 -18.42 -6.86 -32.75
C ALA A 528 -17.93 -5.43 -33.05
N GLN A 529 -17.58 -4.65 -32.02
CA GLN A 529 -17.05 -3.30 -32.15
C GLN A 529 -15.69 -3.26 -32.84
N LEU A 530 -14.77 -4.19 -32.51
CA LEU A 530 -13.48 -4.30 -33.18
C LEU A 530 -13.63 -4.61 -34.67
N ARG A 531 -14.53 -5.55 -35.03
CA ARG A 531 -14.86 -5.86 -36.43
C ARG A 531 -15.49 -4.66 -37.14
N ALA A 532 -16.44 -3.98 -36.49
CA ALA A 532 -17.09 -2.80 -37.04
C ALA A 532 -16.11 -1.65 -37.28
N ALA A 533 -15.17 -1.41 -36.35
CA ALA A 533 -14.12 -0.41 -36.50
C ALA A 533 -13.28 -0.65 -37.76
N ARG A 534 -12.87 -1.90 -38.00
CA ARG A 534 -12.09 -2.30 -39.18
C ARG A 534 -12.84 -2.09 -40.49
N ILE A 535 -14.14 -2.43 -40.53
CA ILE A 535 -14.96 -2.32 -41.74
C ILE A 535 -15.29 -0.85 -42.06
N SER A 536 -15.59 -0.05 -41.04
CA SER A 536 -16.09 1.32 -41.22
C SER A 536 -14.99 2.39 -41.23
N GLY A 537 -13.75 2.03 -40.87
CA GLY A 537 -12.66 2.98 -40.66
C GLY A 537 -12.87 3.92 -39.46
N LEU A 538 -13.87 3.64 -38.61
CA LEU A 538 -14.10 4.40 -37.37
C LEU A 538 -12.96 4.14 -36.38
N ALA A 539 -12.55 5.19 -35.68
CA ALA A 539 -11.57 5.05 -34.61
C ALA A 539 -12.13 4.13 -33.50
N PRO A 540 -11.42 3.06 -33.09
CA PRO A 540 -11.87 2.17 -32.02
C PRO A 540 -12.21 2.91 -30.72
N GLN A 541 -11.50 4.01 -30.42
CA GLN A 541 -11.73 4.82 -29.24
C GLN A 541 -13.08 5.57 -29.30
N ALA A 542 -13.58 5.92 -30.48
CA ALA A 542 -14.89 6.56 -30.65
C ALA A 542 -16.03 5.56 -30.38
N LEU A 543 -15.87 4.31 -30.86
CA LEU A 543 -16.80 3.21 -30.55
C LEU A 543 -16.77 2.86 -29.06
N ALA A 544 -15.59 2.84 -28.43
CA ALA A 544 -15.46 2.61 -27.00
C ALA A 544 -16.15 3.71 -26.18
N ALA A 545 -15.99 4.99 -26.56
CA ALA A 545 -16.67 6.11 -25.91
C ALA A 545 -18.21 5.97 -26.01
N ALA A 546 -18.74 5.66 -27.19
CA ALA A 546 -20.18 5.40 -27.37
C ALA A 546 -20.65 4.19 -26.54
N SER A 547 -19.86 3.11 -26.49
CA SER A 547 -20.12 1.92 -25.68
C SER A 547 -20.22 2.22 -24.18
N PHE A 548 -19.35 3.09 -23.65
CA PHE A 548 -19.41 3.51 -22.23
C PHE A 548 -20.68 4.28 -21.91
N VAL A 549 -21.11 5.19 -22.80
CA VAL A 549 -22.36 5.95 -22.62
C VAL A 549 -23.57 5.03 -22.64
N ASP A 550 -23.64 4.11 -23.60
CA ASP A 550 -24.70 3.10 -23.70
C ASP A 550 -24.76 2.19 -22.45
N LEU A 551 -23.59 1.73 -21.99
CA LEU A 551 -23.49 0.88 -20.80
C LEU A 551 -23.92 1.62 -19.53
N ALA A 552 -23.51 2.88 -19.34
CA ALA A 552 -23.93 3.70 -18.22
C ALA A 552 -25.45 3.94 -18.22
N ALA A 553 -26.02 4.28 -19.37
CA ALA A 553 -27.47 4.42 -19.55
C ALA A 553 -28.23 3.12 -19.23
N ALA A 554 -27.73 2.00 -19.74
CA ALA A 554 -28.35 0.69 -19.55
C ALA A 554 -28.33 0.22 -18.08
N LEU A 555 -27.24 0.51 -17.35
CA LEU A 555 -27.12 0.18 -15.92
C LEU A 555 -27.96 1.12 -15.03
N ALA A 556 -28.06 2.39 -15.39
CA ALA A 556 -28.92 3.36 -14.70
C ALA A 556 -30.41 3.08 -14.91
N GLY A 557 -30.78 2.43 -16.02
CA GLY A 557 -32.16 2.27 -16.47
C GLY A 557 -32.75 3.53 -17.10
N ASP A 558 -31.99 4.62 -17.12
CA ASP A 558 -32.34 5.91 -17.70
C ASP A 558 -31.09 6.59 -18.31
N PRO A 559 -31.14 7.06 -19.57
CA PRO A 559 -29.99 7.66 -20.24
C PRO A 559 -29.46 8.94 -19.58
N VAL A 560 -30.32 9.77 -19.01
CA VAL A 560 -29.92 11.02 -18.36
C VAL A 560 -29.18 10.70 -17.07
N VAL A 561 -29.76 9.85 -16.24
CA VAL A 561 -29.15 9.40 -14.98
C VAL A 561 -27.81 8.70 -15.21
N GLY A 562 -27.69 7.90 -16.28
CA GLY A 562 -26.45 7.24 -16.67
C GLY A 562 -25.35 8.22 -17.09
N ARG A 563 -25.68 9.22 -17.91
CA ARG A 563 -24.74 10.28 -18.33
C ARG A 563 -24.29 11.14 -17.16
N ASP A 564 -25.23 11.57 -16.32
CA ASP A 564 -24.93 12.36 -15.11
C ASP A 564 -24.03 11.60 -14.15
N TRP A 565 -24.24 10.28 -14.01
CA TRP A 565 -23.37 9.43 -13.22
C TRP A 565 -21.96 9.35 -13.80
N LEU A 566 -21.84 9.16 -15.12
CA LEU A 566 -20.54 9.10 -15.79
C LEU A 566 -19.77 10.40 -15.57
N LEU A 567 -20.41 11.57 -15.76
CA LEU A 567 -19.80 12.88 -15.52
C LEU A 567 -19.32 13.09 -14.08
N ARG A 568 -20.04 12.57 -13.08
CA ARG A 568 -19.64 12.67 -11.68
C ARG A 568 -18.45 11.77 -11.33
N GLU A 569 -18.38 10.59 -11.92
CA GLU A 569 -17.37 9.58 -11.56
C GLU A 569 -16.11 9.68 -12.44
N THR A 570 -16.19 10.26 -13.63
CA THR A 570 -15.01 10.56 -14.45
C THR A 570 -14.41 11.88 -14.04
N SER A 571 -13.14 11.88 -13.63
CA SER A 571 -12.41 13.13 -13.38
C SER A 571 -12.16 13.88 -14.69
N PRO A 572 -12.27 15.22 -14.73
CA PRO A 572 -11.91 16.00 -15.90
C PRO A 572 -10.43 15.76 -16.25
N SER A 573 -10.15 15.30 -17.47
CA SER A 573 -8.77 15.20 -17.95
C SER A 573 -8.31 16.57 -18.48
N SER A 574 -7.16 17.05 -18.03
CA SER A 574 -6.48 18.19 -18.65
C SER A 574 -5.75 17.74 -19.92
N GLY A 575 -6.17 18.25 -21.08
CA GLY A 575 -5.55 17.91 -22.35
C GLY A 575 -6.34 18.38 -23.56
N ARG A 576 -5.68 18.53 -24.71
CA ARG A 576 -6.33 18.87 -25.97
C ARG A 576 -6.94 17.59 -26.56
N LEU A 577 -8.27 17.56 -26.64
CA LEU A 577 -8.99 16.47 -27.31
C LEU A 577 -8.73 16.49 -28.81
N ASP A 578 -8.49 15.31 -29.40
CA ASP A 578 -8.48 15.15 -30.84
C ASP A 578 -9.87 15.46 -31.41
N ARG A 579 -9.93 16.43 -32.34
CA ARG A 579 -11.21 16.91 -32.88
C ARG A 579 -11.90 15.85 -33.74
N GLY A 580 -11.14 15.09 -34.53
CA GLY A 580 -11.69 14.03 -35.37
C GLY A 580 -12.28 12.91 -34.52
N LEU A 581 -11.59 12.50 -33.45
CA LEU A 581 -12.07 11.48 -32.53
C LEU A 581 -13.33 11.94 -31.78
N ARG A 582 -13.35 13.20 -31.32
CA ARG A 582 -14.51 13.80 -30.67
C ARG A 582 -15.72 13.80 -31.61
N ASP A 583 -15.55 14.26 -32.85
CA ASP A 583 -16.66 14.40 -33.79
C ASP A 583 -17.21 13.03 -34.23
N GLN A 584 -16.34 12.02 -34.38
CA GLN A 584 -16.76 10.63 -34.58
C GLN A 584 -17.55 10.08 -33.37
N ALA A 585 -17.07 10.32 -32.15
CA ALA A 585 -17.73 9.85 -30.93
C ALA A 585 -19.10 10.52 -30.72
N LEU A 586 -19.19 11.84 -30.95
CA LEU A 586 -20.45 12.58 -30.89
C LEU A 586 -21.43 12.11 -31.98
N GLY A 587 -20.94 11.93 -33.21
CA GLY A 587 -21.76 11.41 -34.31
C GLY A 587 -22.31 10.00 -34.04
N LEU A 588 -21.53 9.14 -33.37
CA LEU A 588 -21.99 7.83 -32.91
C LEU A 588 -23.03 7.95 -31.79
N ALA A 589 -22.77 8.81 -30.79
CA ALA A 589 -23.69 9.02 -29.68
C ALA A 589 -25.04 9.63 -30.11
N ASP A 590 -25.03 10.49 -31.13
CA ASP A 590 -26.21 11.19 -31.67
C ASP A 590 -27.02 10.33 -32.66
N ARG A 591 -26.35 9.51 -33.50
CA ARG A 591 -27.04 8.66 -34.50
C ARG A 591 -27.55 7.33 -33.94
N LEU A 592 -26.96 6.79 -32.88
CA LEU A 592 -27.25 5.43 -32.43
C LEU A 592 -28.40 5.31 -31.43
N GLY A 593 -28.80 6.37 -30.71
CA GLY A 593 -29.55 6.14 -29.46
C GLY A 593 -28.83 5.09 -28.58
N PRO A 594 -29.48 4.41 -27.63
CA PRO A 594 -28.88 3.21 -27.05
C PRO A 594 -28.62 2.19 -28.17
N LEU A 595 -27.44 1.54 -28.20
CA LEU A 595 -26.85 0.69 -29.27
C LEU A 595 -27.74 -0.47 -29.78
N LYS A 596 -28.94 -0.61 -29.24
CA LYS A 596 -29.98 -1.63 -29.37
C LYS A 596 -30.24 -2.12 -30.81
N GLY A 597 -30.02 -1.29 -31.83
CA GLY A 597 -30.23 -1.63 -33.25
C GLY A 597 -29.01 -2.16 -34.00
N THR A 598 -27.81 -2.14 -33.41
CA THR A 598 -26.57 -2.64 -34.05
C THR A 598 -26.33 -4.11 -33.73
N PRO A 599 -25.53 -4.86 -34.52
CA PRO A 599 -25.11 -6.22 -34.16
C PRO A 599 -24.50 -6.31 -32.74
N ALA A 600 -23.80 -5.27 -32.29
CA ALA A 600 -23.26 -5.17 -30.94
C ALA A 600 -24.35 -4.98 -29.87
N GLY A 601 -25.42 -4.21 -30.15
CA GLY A 601 -26.57 -4.08 -29.25
C GLY A 601 -27.52 -5.28 -29.28
N GLN A 602 -27.62 -5.98 -30.42
CA GLN A 602 -28.37 -7.24 -30.57
C GLN A 602 -27.68 -8.39 -29.84
N ALA A 603 -26.34 -8.48 -29.87
CA ALA A 603 -25.58 -9.43 -29.07
C ALA A 603 -25.80 -9.24 -27.55
N ARG A 604 -25.95 -7.98 -27.10
CA ARG A 604 -26.28 -7.65 -25.70
C ARG A 604 -27.75 -7.90 -25.33
N SER A 605 -28.68 -7.87 -26.29
CA SER A 605 -30.12 -8.04 -26.01
C SER A 605 -30.56 -9.51 -25.97
N HIS A 606 -29.95 -10.39 -26.75
CA HIS A 606 -30.28 -11.82 -26.81
C HIS A 606 -29.93 -12.62 -25.54
N GLN A 607 -29.14 -12.07 -24.62
CA GLN A 607 -28.73 -12.74 -23.37
C GLN A 607 -29.34 -12.13 -22.09
N ARG A 608 -30.31 -11.21 -22.20
CA ARG A 608 -31.01 -10.66 -21.03
C ARG A 608 -32.15 -11.58 -20.57
N PRO A 609 -32.25 -11.94 -19.27
CA PRO A 609 -33.54 -12.29 -18.70
C PRO A 609 -34.38 -11.01 -18.56
N GLY A 610 -35.68 -11.10 -18.87
CA GLY A 610 -36.64 -10.04 -18.62
C GLY A 610 -36.59 -9.55 -17.15
N THR A 611 -36.70 -8.23 -16.97
CA THR A 611 -37.13 -7.57 -15.73
C THR A 611 -36.48 -8.03 -14.40
N ALA A 612 -35.16 -8.29 -14.36
CA ALA A 612 -34.43 -8.46 -13.09
C ALA A 612 -33.96 -7.13 -12.43
N ALA A 613 -34.33 -5.97 -13.00
CA ALA A 613 -34.06 -4.67 -12.38
C ALA A 613 -34.84 -4.47 -11.07
N ALA A 614 -35.77 -5.36 -10.70
CA ALA A 614 -36.58 -5.33 -9.48
C ALA A 614 -35.96 -6.09 -8.28
N SER A 615 -35.00 -7.01 -8.46
CA SER A 615 -34.48 -7.89 -7.38
C SER A 615 -32.99 -7.75 -7.04
N ALA A 616 -32.25 -6.80 -7.63
CA ALA A 616 -30.86 -6.54 -7.24
C ALA A 616 -30.75 -6.01 -5.78
N PRO A 617 -29.84 -6.54 -4.96
CA PRO A 617 -29.63 -6.04 -3.60
C PRO A 617 -29.19 -4.56 -3.61
N PRO A 618 -29.50 -3.80 -2.54
CA PRO A 618 -29.38 -2.34 -2.51
C PRO A 618 -27.97 -1.78 -2.76
N ALA A 619 -26.92 -2.61 -2.74
CA ALA A 619 -25.53 -2.21 -3.00
C ALA A 619 -25.31 -1.69 -4.44
N CYS A 620 -25.91 -2.32 -5.46
CA CYS A 620 -25.79 -1.84 -6.85
C CYS A 620 -26.70 -0.63 -7.14
N ARG A 621 -27.88 -0.55 -6.51
CA ARG A 621 -28.82 0.56 -6.76
C ARG A 621 -28.41 1.87 -6.09
N ARG A 622 -27.60 1.83 -5.04
CA ARG A 622 -27.25 3.04 -4.24
C ARG A 622 -26.34 4.05 -4.96
N ARG A 623 -25.80 3.73 -6.15
CA ARG A 623 -25.03 4.68 -6.98
C ARG A 623 -25.88 5.49 -7.96
N PHE A 624 -27.17 5.17 -8.13
CA PHE A 624 -28.08 5.89 -9.02
C PHE A 624 -29.29 6.40 -8.22
N PRO A 625 -29.56 7.72 -8.21
CA PRO A 625 -30.74 8.26 -7.54
C PRO A 625 -32.01 7.80 -8.27
N ARG A 626 -33.04 7.36 -7.51
CA ARG A 626 -34.38 7.11 -8.07
C ARG A 626 -35.11 8.45 -8.22
N SER A 627 -35.51 8.80 -9.44
CA SER A 627 -36.43 9.92 -9.67
C SER A 627 -37.85 9.52 -9.21
N ARG A 628 -38.40 10.27 -8.25
CA ARG A 628 -39.84 10.27 -7.96
C ARG A 628 -40.46 11.35 -8.83
N THR A 629 -41.22 10.97 -9.86
CA THR A 629 -42.10 11.88 -10.59
C THR A 629 -43.23 12.32 -9.67
N ARG A 630 -43.20 13.58 -9.22
CA ARG A 630 -44.37 14.27 -8.66
C ARG A 630 -45.13 14.90 -9.83
N HIS A 631 -46.31 14.37 -10.14
CA HIS A 631 -47.28 15.11 -10.94
C HIS A 631 -47.76 16.33 -10.16
N GLY A 632 -47.60 17.51 -10.74
CA GLY A 632 -48.15 18.76 -10.23
C GLY A 632 -49.63 18.91 -10.56
N SER A 633 -50.35 19.56 -9.66
CA SER A 633 -51.61 20.26 -9.97
C SER A 633 -51.39 21.76 -9.74
N PRO A 634 -51.90 22.65 -10.61
CA PRO A 634 -51.58 24.07 -10.58
C PRO A 634 -52.65 24.87 -9.82
N ARG A 635 -52.24 25.93 -9.12
CA ARG A 635 -53.10 27.10 -8.83
C ARG A 635 -52.26 28.38 -8.73
N PRO A 636 -52.87 29.56 -9.00
CA PRO A 636 -52.26 30.59 -9.81
C PRO A 636 -51.89 31.89 -9.05
N SER A 637 -51.07 32.69 -9.73
CA SER A 637 -51.00 34.16 -9.75
C SER A 637 -51.24 34.96 -8.46
N HIS A 638 -50.19 35.63 -7.97
CA HIS A 638 -50.18 37.10 -7.83
C HIS A 638 -48.74 37.62 -7.61
N SER A 639 -48.38 38.61 -8.42
CA SER A 639 -47.25 39.56 -8.25
C SER A 639 -47.85 40.89 -7.74
N PRO A 640 -47.08 41.95 -7.38
CA PRO A 640 -45.62 42.06 -7.24
C PRO A 640 -45.12 42.88 -6.01
N ALA A 641 -43.78 42.97 -5.89
CA ALA A 641 -42.97 44.11 -5.41
C ALA A 641 -43.00 44.53 -3.93
N THR A 642 -41.81 44.53 -3.29
CA THR A 642 -41.08 45.77 -2.92
C THR A 642 -39.73 45.48 -2.23
N ALA A 643 -38.70 46.15 -2.74
CA ALA A 643 -37.52 46.76 -2.08
C ALA A 643 -36.87 46.15 -0.80
N SER A 644 -35.59 45.78 -0.91
CA SER A 644 -34.56 46.01 0.14
C SER A 644 -34.25 47.53 0.26
N PRO A 645 -33.49 48.05 1.27
CA PRO A 645 -32.60 47.37 2.22
C PRO A 645 -32.58 47.91 3.68
N ARG A 646 -32.11 47.09 4.62
CA ARG A 646 -30.98 47.37 5.53
C ARG A 646 -30.68 46.16 6.40
#